data_AF-A0A094FKX9-F1
#
_entry.id   AF-A0A094FKX9-F1
#
_cell.length_a   1.000
_cell.length_b   1.000
_cell.length_c   1.000
_cell.angle_alpha   90.00
_cell.angle_beta   90.00
_cell.angle_gamma   90.00
#
_symmetry.space_group_name_H-M   'P 1'
#
loop_
_entity.id
_entity.type
_entity.pdbx_description
1 polymer ?
#
loop_
_entity_poly.entity_id
_entity_poly.type
_entity_poly.pdbx_seq_one_letter_code
_entity_poly.pdbx_strand_id
1 'polypeptide(L)'
;MSFFKRSSSKERSESRWFVNSDNAAFKPVPSDEMAEFKAEASRESDDLEMLWPTAASSQPLMGPNFKVDPRIISDAIIGLSDGLTVPFALTAGLSTLGTRTVIFAGLAELIAGAISMGLGGYLGAKSEGESYEATVEQTQARIAKNPENVAETVSDIFTAYDIPAPLIDSLAVHLADSPKLIDFLMAFEHTQPEPPSSRAVTCAITIASCYFAGGFLPLLPYMFVGEDEVMKGLFWSIGVMIVALFLFGYSKTCFVSGWRGRRNVLKGLWGAGQMVLVGSAAAGAAMGLPLIKGGFYFMFSRVFFPPVLKNPVDTALMPCNRPSLIRLDSRHMSEEKLREGDCRARIHRNGRSNKTWGTNPGTGATGAAAKTQIEDTIAMSIIQHPTNMYGQYHTLGSDPSSSRTQLKEQNSTPHLVAIAISQHLTLAYVETQDPKKADLRHAPPDALPAQTPKGTEKIKMGSASNMAEYDFVVIGAGLYGLAVAKTYLQVNPSTRLLVLDSGKSLGGTWCAERLYDGLYTNNLVGMVEFGDFPMDFETFGIPPNAHVPGAVMHRYFTAYAQHFGVYERIKLRSTVTSAQLLEGGDWHIKYDVEHGADGDETKQQELIAKKMVLATGTTSVPNIPNIKGSDEIGGHAFHFKDLSLRGEDLSKADNVVVFGGSKSAIDAVYYNASKGTHVDWVIRESGRGPAWLMNSFVSPLKLQFEKLATTRFMTFLSPCIYADAYPTIRRLLHDTRIGRAILRGFFRMIDHGSIQESKYNDHPETKKLIPHGSVVWIGTTVGIFNHPIDFFSLFHKGLVHVHISDIVSLSKSSVHLSNNTTLPADALIFATGWSHAPSIPILPASLAPKLAVGPAPPSDPTIAAADAEIMRRFPELADQPPGGSSIYRERATEPAYRAYRHAVPPAFLSSRNLAYCGLAAIGLRGFWIAEMQALWITAFFAGKLSVDLPGEEEAARQALLESRFFRYRASNGLGAKSADMIFEIVPFIDTLSRDLGLETKRKGGWREIFESYGVHDYSGVVKEWMKKENMREVGEL
;
A
#
# COMPACT_ATOMS: atom_id res chain seq x y z
N MET A 1 66.48 -27.93 -10.03
CA MET A 1 67.44 -28.81 -10.73
C MET A 1 66.67 -29.77 -11.63
N SER A 2 67.27 -30.15 -12.76
CA SER A 2 67.04 -31.38 -13.57
C SER A 2 65.75 -32.23 -13.43
N PHE A 3 64.92 -32.18 -14.49
CA PHE A 3 64.54 -33.31 -15.37
C PHE A 3 63.69 -34.54 -14.93
N PHE A 4 62.88 -35.01 -15.90
CA PHE A 4 62.06 -36.23 -15.99
C PHE A 4 60.84 -36.40 -15.04
N LYS A 5 59.73 -37.10 -15.39
CA LYS A 5 58.77 -37.05 -16.54
C LYS A 5 57.94 -38.35 -16.58
N ARG A 6 56.61 -38.23 -16.84
CA ARG A 6 55.60 -39.28 -17.16
C ARG A 6 55.06 -40.21 -16.05
N SER A 7 53.77 -40.06 -15.75
CA SER A 7 52.72 -41.08 -16.00
C SER A 7 51.37 -40.36 -16.22
N SER A 8 50.33 -41.02 -16.76
CA SER A 8 49.09 -40.39 -17.25
C SER A 8 47.80 -40.80 -16.53
N SER A 9 46.70 -40.12 -16.85
CA SER A 9 45.40 -40.06 -16.15
C SER A 9 44.45 -41.25 -16.37
N LYS A 10 43.29 -41.19 -15.69
CA LYS A 10 42.22 -42.20 -15.61
C LYS A 10 40.84 -41.51 -15.69
N GLU A 11 39.80 -42.26 -16.06
CA GLU A 11 38.40 -42.31 -15.53
C GLU A 11 37.79 -41.07 -14.83
N ARG A 12 36.49 -40.71 -14.92
CA ARG A 12 35.21 -41.48 -15.02
C ARG A 12 34.02 -40.48 -15.22
N SER A 13 32.70 -40.79 -15.23
CA SER A 13 31.89 -42.02 -15.03
C SER A 13 30.45 -41.84 -15.58
N GLU A 14 29.81 -42.94 -15.97
CA GLU A 14 28.35 -43.02 -16.21
C GLU A 14 27.59 -43.58 -14.99
N SER A 15 26.33 -43.14 -14.79
CA SER A 15 25.24 -43.88 -14.12
C SER A 15 23.96 -43.02 -14.04
N ARG A 16 22.72 -43.53 -14.09
CA ARG A 16 22.16 -44.83 -14.50
C ARG A 16 20.63 -44.73 -14.43
N TRP A 17 19.90 -45.00 -15.52
CA TRP A 17 18.47 -45.33 -15.47
C TRP A 17 18.15 -46.43 -16.49
N PHE A 18 17.42 -47.46 -16.06
CA PHE A 18 16.84 -48.52 -16.90
C PHE A 18 15.67 -49.14 -16.14
N VAL A 19 14.55 -49.36 -16.83
CA VAL A 19 13.44 -50.24 -16.42
C VAL A 19 13.16 -51.14 -17.61
N ASN A 20 12.79 -52.40 -17.35
CA ASN A 20 12.75 -53.46 -18.36
C ASN A 20 11.33 -53.99 -18.60
N SER A 21 10.92 -54.11 -19.87
CA SER A 21 9.69 -54.81 -20.28
C SER A 21 9.75 -55.23 -21.75
N ASP A 22 9.62 -56.52 -22.02
CA ASP A 22 9.64 -57.10 -23.36
C ASP A 22 8.33 -56.91 -24.16
N ASN A 23 8.42 -57.13 -25.47
CA ASN A 23 7.34 -57.38 -26.44
C ASN A 23 6.43 -56.22 -26.90
N ALA A 24 6.99 -55.37 -27.77
CA ALA A 24 6.35 -55.06 -29.05
C ALA A 24 7.43 -54.98 -30.16
N ALA A 25 7.40 -55.91 -31.12
CA ALA A 25 8.50 -56.05 -32.08
C ALA A 25 8.37 -55.11 -33.29
N PHE A 26 9.17 -54.03 -33.30
CA PHE A 26 9.46 -53.28 -34.52
C PHE A 26 10.68 -53.91 -35.22
N LYS A 27 10.55 -54.28 -36.50
CA LYS A 27 11.69 -54.78 -37.28
C LYS A 27 12.55 -53.59 -37.74
N PRO A 28 13.88 -53.61 -37.56
CA PRO A 28 14.76 -52.70 -38.27
C PRO A 28 14.74 -53.01 -39.77
N VAL A 29 14.86 -51.97 -40.60
CA VAL A 29 15.08 -52.08 -42.04
C VAL A 29 16.45 -52.74 -42.29
N PRO A 30 16.62 -53.60 -43.32
CA PRO A 30 17.91 -54.20 -43.63
C PRO A 30 19.02 -53.15 -43.87
N SER A 31 20.26 -53.54 -43.60
CA SER A 31 21.47 -52.70 -43.76
C SER A 31 21.65 -52.11 -45.17
N ASP A 32 21.07 -52.77 -46.16
CA ASP A 32 21.49 -52.65 -47.56
C ASP A 32 20.78 -51.46 -48.24
N GLU A 33 19.52 -51.19 -47.87
CA GLU A 33 18.78 -49.99 -48.28
C GLU A 33 19.39 -48.69 -47.71
N MET A 34 20.10 -48.78 -46.56
CA MET A 34 20.80 -47.64 -45.95
C MET A 34 22.13 -47.28 -46.63
N ALA A 35 22.68 -48.16 -47.48
CA ALA A 35 23.78 -47.79 -48.36
C ALA A 35 23.26 -46.95 -49.54
N GLU A 36 22.14 -47.36 -50.14
CA GLU A 36 21.51 -46.70 -51.28
C GLU A 36 20.96 -45.31 -50.90
N PHE A 37 20.25 -45.20 -49.75
CA PHE A 37 19.74 -43.92 -49.24
C PHE A 37 20.84 -42.89 -48.94
N LYS A 38 22.05 -43.35 -48.54
CA LYS A 38 23.22 -42.48 -48.32
C LYS A 38 23.95 -42.13 -49.62
N ALA A 39 23.93 -43.01 -50.61
CA ALA A 39 24.50 -42.73 -51.93
C ALA A 39 23.68 -41.65 -52.67
N GLU A 40 22.35 -41.70 -52.58
CA GLU A 40 21.48 -40.73 -53.23
C GLU A 40 21.53 -39.35 -52.53
N ALA A 41 21.45 -39.33 -51.19
CA ALA A 41 21.55 -38.11 -50.39
C ALA A 41 22.93 -37.40 -50.46
N SER A 42 23.95 -38.06 -51.03
CA SER A 42 25.28 -37.48 -51.30
C SER A 42 25.51 -37.09 -52.76
N ARG A 43 24.45 -37.15 -53.60
CA ARG A 43 24.43 -36.65 -54.98
C ARG A 43 23.60 -35.39 -55.17
N GLU A 44 22.60 -35.15 -54.32
CA GLU A 44 21.80 -33.91 -54.36
C GLU A 44 22.44 -32.73 -53.59
N SER A 45 23.60 -32.92 -52.94
CA SER A 45 24.22 -31.89 -52.07
C SER A 45 24.82 -30.69 -52.81
N ASP A 46 25.14 -30.84 -54.09
CA ASP A 46 25.98 -29.88 -54.82
C ASP A 46 25.19 -28.97 -55.78
N ASP A 47 23.90 -29.24 -56.00
CA ASP A 47 22.99 -28.50 -56.91
C ASP A 47 21.80 -27.79 -56.20
N LEU A 48 21.75 -27.79 -54.86
CA LEU A 48 20.61 -27.30 -54.06
C LEU A 48 20.90 -26.10 -53.12
N GLU A 49 21.67 -25.13 -53.60
CA GLU A 49 21.74 -23.77 -53.03
C GLU A 49 20.46 -22.95 -53.38
N MET A 50 19.28 -23.42 -52.92
CA MET A 50 18.02 -22.66 -52.73
C MET A 50 16.88 -23.55 -52.16
N LEU A 51 15.84 -22.92 -51.59
CA LEU A 51 14.57 -23.50 -51.10
C LEU A 51 14.46 -23.89 -49.60
N TRP A 52 15.02 -23.08 -48.69
CA TRP A 52 14.22 -22.70 -47.52
C TRP A 52 13.33 -21.50 -47.90
N PRO A 53 12.03 -21.48 -47.58
CA PRO A 53 11.17 -20.34 -47.89
C PRO A 53 11.47 -19.15 -46.96
N THR A 54 12.33 -18.24 -47.42
CA THR A 54 12.20 -16.81 -47.10
C THR A 54 10.74 -16.39 -47.34
N ALA A 55 10.18 -15.47 -46.54
CA ALA A 55 8.74 -15.19 -46.48
C ALA A 55 8.15 -14.56 -47.77
N ALA A 56 8.02 -15.36 -48.83
CA ALA A 56 7.58 -14.98 -50.15
C ALA A 56 6.49 -15.94 -50.67
N SER A 57 5.27 -15.41 -50.79
CA SER A 57 4.11 -16.05 -51.44
C SER A 57 3.83 -17.52 -51.08
N SER A 58 3.15 -17.74 -49.96
CA SER A 58 2.21 -18.87 -49.88
C SER A 58 1.07 -18.62 -50.89
N GLN A 59 1.15 -19.24 -52.08
CA GLN A 59 0.05 -19.18 -53.04
C GLN A 59 -1.17 -19.91 -52.44
N PRO A 60 -2.30 -19.22 -52.23
CA PRO A 60 -3.54 -19.89 -51.84
C PRO A 60 -4.11 -20.61 -53.06
N LEU A 61 -4.60 -21.83 -52.86
CA LEU A 61 -5.48 -22.46 -53.85
C LEU A 61 -6.69 -21.55 -54.11
N MET A 62 -6.98 -21.34 -55.40
CA MET A 62 -8.03 -20.48 -55.99
C MET A 62 -7.77 -18.96 -56.09
N GLY A 63 -7.53 -18.53 -57.34
CA GLY A 63 -8.19 -17.37 -57.94
C GLY A 63 -7.45 -16.02 -57.88
N PRO A 64 -7.42 -15.24 -58.98
CA PRO A 64 -6.84 -13.90 -58.99
C PRO A 64 -7.81 -12.90 -58.33
N ASN A 65 -7.64 -12.65 -57.03
CA ASN A 65 -8.30 -11.55 -56.33
C ASN A 65 -7.34 -10.85 -55.36
N PHE A 66 -7.36 -9.53 -55.40
CA PHE A 66 -6.46 -8.62 -54.68
C PHE A 66 -6.69 -8.71 -53.15
N LYS A 67 -5.75 -9.31 -52.42
CA LYS A 67 -5.82 -9.42 -50.94
C LYS A 67 -5.12 -8.23 -50.28
N VAL A 68 -5.91 -7.35 -49.66
CA VAL A 68 -5.42 -6.32 -48.74
C VAL A 68 -5.15 -6.95 -47.37
N ASP A 69 -4.07 -6.55 -46.71
CA ASP A 69 -3.72 -6.99 -45.35
C ASP A 69 -4.84 -6.63 -44.34
N PRO A 70 -5.39 -7.60 -43.58
CA PRO A 70 -6.34 -7.34 -42.51
C PRO A 70 -5.88 -6.30 -41.47
N ARG A 71 -4.56 -6.17 -41.21
CA ARG A 71 -4.03 -5.13 -40.31
C ARG A 71 -4.23 -3.73 -40.89
N ILE A 72 -3.98 -3.54 -42.20
CA ILE A 72 -4.25 -2.25 -42.89
C ILE A 72 -5.75 -1.92 -42.86
N ILE A 73 -6.62 -2.91 -42.99
CA ILE A 73 -8.08 -2.72 -42.86
C ILE A 73 -8.44 -2.28 -41.42
N SER A 74 -7.79 -2.85 -40.41
CA SER A 74 -7.97 -2.44 -39.00
C SER A 74 -7.50 -1.00 -38.76
N ASP A 75 -6.30 -0.64 -39.21
CA ASP A 75 -5.75 0.71 -39.12
C ASP A 75 -6.68 1.75 -39.77
N ALA A 76 -7.18 1.44 -40.97
CA ALA A 76 -8.10 2.32 -41.71
C ALA A 76 -9.44 2.50 -40.97
N ILE A 77 -9.95 1.45 -40.31
CA ILE A 77 -11.16 1.53 -39.47
C ILE A 77 -10.90 2.37 -38.22
N ILE A 78 -9.73 2.29 -37.59
CA ILE A 78 -9.37 3.12 -36.44
C ILE A 78 -9.32 4.60 -36.84
N GLY A 79 -8.50 4.95 -37.84
CA GLY A 79 -8.37 6.33 -38.31
C GLY A 79 -9.69 6.94 -38.78
N LEU A 80 -10.48 6.19 -39.56
CA LEU A 80 -11.76 6.68 -40.09
C LEU A 80 -12.85 6.80 -39.00
N SER A 81 -12.83 5.94 -37.98
CA SER A 81 -13.75 6.04 -36.83
C SER A 81 -13.60 7.36 -36.09
N ASP A 82 -12.36 7.71 -35.78
CA ASP A 82 -12.08 8.86 -34.92
C ASP A 82 -12.11 10.16 -35.75
N GLY A 83 -11.67 10.11 -37.01
CA GLY A 83 -11.83 11.20 -37.97
C GLY A 83 -13.30 11.55 -38.24
N LEU A 84 -14.21 10.57 -38.27
CA LEU A 84 -15.65 10.83 -38.43
C LEU A 84 -16.33 11.34 -37.14
N THR A 85 -15.67 11.33 -35.98
CA THR A 85 -16.33 11.64 -34.69
C THR A 85 -15.73 12.84 -33.96
N VAL A 86 -14.39 12.94 -33.86
CA VAL A 86 -13.71 14.00 -33.09
C VAL A 86 -13.80 15.37 -33.80
N PRO A 87 -13.41 15.53 -35.08
CA PRO A 87 -13.62 16.77 -35.85
C PRO A 87 -15.09 17.18 -35.98
N PHE A 88 -16.03 16.23 -36.03
CA PHE A 88 -17.47 16.53 -36.04
C PHE A 88 -17.93 17.12 -34.70
N ALA A 89 -17.51 16.54 -33.57
CA ALA A 89 -17.82 17.08 -32.25
C ALA A 89 -17.22 18.49 -32.06
N LEU A 90 -15.98 18.72 -32.52
CA LEU A 90 -15.34 20.03 -32.46
C LEU A 90 -16.08 21.07 -33.31
N THR A 91 -16.36 20.77 -34.59
CA THR A 91 -17.07 21.71 -35.49
C THR A 91 -18.49 22.04 -34.99
N ALA A 92 -19.20 21.07 -34.43
CA ALA A 92 -20.50 21.31 -33.78
C ALA A 92 -20.40 22.26 -32.57
N GLY A 93 -19.40 22.09 -31.70
CA GLY A 93 -19.15 23.01 -30.57
C GLY A 93 -18.72 24.42 -31.02
N LEU A 94 -17.83 24.49 -32.03
CA LEU A 94 -17.32 25.74 -32.60
C LEU A 94 -18.37 26.52 -33.42
N SER A 95 -19.48 25.90 -33.82
CA SER A 95 -20.59 26.57 -34.51
C SER A 95 -21.16 27.75 -33.69
N THR A 96 -20.94 27.75 -32.37
CA THR A 96 -21.26 28.87 -31.47
C THR A 96 -20.36 30.11 -31.65
N LEU A 97 -19.34 30.07 -32.52
CA LEU A 97 -18.28 31.08 -32.68
C LEU A 97 -18.09 31.60 -34.13
N GLY A 98 -18.98 31.27 -35.07
CA GLY A 98 -18.95 31.79 -36.46
C GLY A 98 -18.31 30.87 -37.51
N THR A 99 -18.76 30.96 -38.77
CA THR A 99 -18.36 30.04 -39.87
C THR A 99 -16.85 30.03 -40.11
N ARG A 100 -16.20 31.19 -40.17
CA ARG A 100 -14.74 31.28 -40.32
C ARG A 100 -14.00 30.56 -39.18
N THR A 101 -14.48 30.68 -37.95
CA THR A 101 -13.89 30.03 -36.78
C THR A 101 -13.97 28.51 -36.89
N VAL A 102 -15.13 27.97 -37.31
CA VAL A 102 -15.32 26.53 -37.56
C VAL A 102 -14.34 26.02 -38.62
N ILE A 103 -14.24 26.70 -39.77
CA ILE A 103 -13.38 26.28 -40.88
C ILE A 103 -11.90 26.30 -40.47
N PHE A 104 -11.38 27.42 -39.95
CA PHE A 104 -9.95 27.54 -39.67
C PHE A 104 -9.50 26.69 -38.46
N ALA A 105 -10.25 26.68 -37.36
CA ALA A 105 -9.87 25.89 -36.19
C ALA A 105 -10.13 24.39 -36.39
N GLY A 106 -11.18 24.02 -37.14
CA GLY A 106 -11.42 22.63 -37.52
C GLY A 106 -10.42 22.10 -38.54
N LEU A 107 -9.96 22.89 -39.51
CA LEU A 107 -8.85 22.48 -40.40
C LEU A 107 -7.52 22.38 -39.64
N ALA A 108 -7.26 23.27 -38.68
CA ALA A 108 -6.08 23.21 -37.83
C ALA A 108 -6.09 21.95 -36.93
N GLU A 109 -7.23 21.60 -36.33
CA GLU A 109 -7.38 20.33 -35.62
C GLU A 109 -7.27 19.14 -36.55
N LEU A 110 -7.88 19.15 -37.74
CA LEU A 110 -7.78 18.05 -38.69
C LEU A 110 -6.34 17.70 -39.06
N ILE A 111 -5.50 18.71 -39.30
CA ILE A 111 -4.07 18.54 -39.59
C ILE A 111 -3.32 18.05 -38.35
N ALA A 112 -3.53 18.66 -37.18
CA ALA A 112 -2.85 18.29 -35.93
C ALA A 112 -3.26 16.88 -35.46
N GLY A 113 -4.54 16.53 -35.57
CA GLY A 113 -5.13 15.24 -35.24
C GLY A 113 -4.66 14.14 -36.17
N ALA A 114 -4.61 14.36 -37.49
CA ALA A 114 -4.05 13.40 -38.44
C ALA A 114 -2.56 13.10 -38.16
N ILE A 115 -1.75 14.14 -37.88
CA ILE A 115 -0.35 13.96 -37.50
C ILE A 115 -0.22 13.23 -36.15
N SER A 116 -1.02 13.60 -35.15
CA SER A 116 -1.01 12.99 -33.81
C SER A 116 -1.41 11.51 -33.84
N MET A 117 -2.51 11.19 -34.52
CA MET A 117 -3.01 9.82 -34.72
C MET A 117 -2.03 8.98 -35.54
N GLY A 118 -1.41 9.55 -36.58
CA GLY A 118 -0.36 8.89 -37.36
C GLY A 118 0.89 8.58 -36.51
N LEU A 119 1.35 9.53 -35.69
CA LEU A 119 2.45 9.31 -34.75
C LEU A 119 2.09 8.29 -33.65
N GLY A 120 0.85 8.27 -33.18
CA GLY A 120 0.34 7.24 -32.28
C GLY A 120 0.41 5.84 -32.90
N GLY A 121 -0.06 5.70 -34.15
CA GLY A 121 0.07 4.45 -34.93
C GLY A 121 1.52 4.04 -35.17
N TYR A 122 2.40 5.00 -35.50
CA TYR A 122 3.83 4.77 -35.65
C TYR A 122 4.47 4.22 -34.38
N LEU A 123 4.24 4.89 -33.25
CA LEU A 123 4.86 4.54 -31.97
C LEU A 123 4.29 3.23 -31.40
N GLY A 124 3.00 2.97 -31.56
CA GLY A 124 2.39 1.68 -31.20
C GLY A 124 3.02 0.53 -31.97
N ALA A 125 3.02 0.61 -33.30
CA ALA A 125 3.60 -0.43 -34.16
C ALA A 125 5.14 -0.53 -34.06
N LYS A 126 5.84 0.54 -33.67
CA LYS A 126 7.28 0.47 -33.33
C LYS A 126 7.50 -0.22 -31.97
N SER A 127 6.66 0.05 -30.98
CA SER A 127 6.70 -0.64 -29.69
C SER A 127 6.31 -2.12 -29.79
N GLU A 128 5.45 -2.51 -30.74
CA GLU A 128 5.23 -3.93 -31.10
C GLU A 128 6.55 -4.59 -31.56
N GLY A 129 7.35 -3.88 -32.37
CA GLY A 129 8.68 -4.34 -32.81
C GLY A 129 9.69 -4.44 -31.67
N GLU A 130 9.86 -3.38 -30.89
CA GLU A 130 10.80 -3.36 -29.75
C GLU A 130 10.43 -4.40 -28.68
N SER A 131 9.13 -4.67 -28.49
CA SER A 131 8.65 -5.75 -27.60
C SER A 131 8.91 -7.14 -28.17
N TYR A 132 8.88 -7.32 -29.49
CA TYR A 132 9.22 -8.59 -30.14
C TYR A 132 10.73 -8.87 -29.98
N GLU A 133 11.58 -7.90 -30.32
CA GLU A 133 13.04 -7.97 -30.18
C GLU A 133 13.47 -8.27 -28.74
N ALA A 134 12.94 -7.55 -27.74
CA ALA A 134 13.24 -7.81 -26.34
C ALA A 134 12.79 -9.22 -25.86
N THR A 135 11.70 -9.76 -26.43
CA THR A 135 11.25 -11.13 -26.12
C THR A 135 12.19 -12.16 -26.75
N VAL A 136 12.69 -11.92 -27.96
CA VAL A 136 13.71 -12.75 -28.61
C VAL A 136 15.00 -12.78 -27.78
N GLU A 137 15.51 -11.63 -27.36
CA GLU A 137 16.70 -11.55 -26.49
C GLU A 137 16.49 -12.30 -25.16
N GLN A 138 15.34 -12.10 -24.51
CA GLN A 138 15.00 -12.79 -23.25
C GLN A 138 14.93 -14.31 -23.43
N THR A 139 14.35 -14.80 -24.53
CA THR A 139 14.21 -16.24 -24.81
C THR A 139 15.56 -16.87 -25.18
N GLN A 140 16.41 -16.18 -25.94
CA GLN A 140 17.80 -16.58 -26.18
C GLN A 140 18.59 -16.67 -24.86
N ALA A 141 18.49 -15.65 -24.00
CA ALA A 141 19.17 -15.63 -22.69
C ALA A 141 18.65 -16.72 -21.74
N ARG A 142 17.36 -17.08 -21.81
CA ARG A 142 16.77 -18.20 -21.06
C ARG A 142 17.38 -19.55 -21.49
N ILE A 143 17.44 -19.80 -22.80
CA ILE A 143 17.98 -21.03 -23.38
C ILE A 143 19.48 -21.16 -23.10
N ALA A 144 20.25 -20.09 -23.29
CA ALA A 144 21.69 -20.07 -23.02
C ALA A 144 22.05 -20.32 -21.53
N LYS A 145 21.11 -20.09 -20.61
CA LYS A 145 21.27 -20.33 -19.18
C LYS A 145 20.84 -21.73 -18.75
N ASN A 146 19.72 -22.24 -19.28
CA ASN A 146 19.10 -23.51 -18.91
C ASN A 146 18.79 -24.36 -20.16
N PRO A 147 19.79 -24.93 -20.86
CA PRO A 147 19.55 -25.71 -22.08
C PRO A 147 18.77 -27.00 -21.84
N GLU A 148 18.88 -27.62 -20.65
CA GLU A 148 18.27 -28.91 -20.34
C GLU A 148 16.72 -28.85 -20.24
N ASN A 149 16.14 -27.69 -19.91
CA ASN A 149 14.68 -27.49 -19.87
C ASN A 149 14.04 -27.19 -21.24
N VAL A 150 14.83 -27.11 -22.33
CA VAL A 150 14.30 -26.78 -23.66
C VAL A 150 13.36 -27.87 -24.18
N ALA A 151 13.75 -29.15 -24.05
CA ALA A 151 12.93 -30.27 -24.50
C ALA A 151 11.62 -30.39 -23.70
N GLU A 152 11.66 -30.13 -22.39
CA GLU A 152 10.49 -30.05 -21.51
C GLU A 152 9.52 -28.95 -21.99
N THR A 153 10.04 -27.75 -22.27
CA THR A 153 9.25 -26.61 -22.78
C THR A 153 8.57 -26.92 -24.12
N VAL A 154 9.25 -27.62 -25.05
CA VAL A 154 8.67 -28.03 -26.33
C VAL A 154 7.64 -29.16 -26.14
N SER A 155 7.83 -30.03 -25.15
CA SER A 155 6.89 -31.11 -24.84
C SER A 155 5.57 -30.58 -24.26
N ASP A 156 5.61 -29.59 -23.36
CA ASP A 156 4.43 -28.93 -22.82
C ASP A 156 3.56 -28.29 -23.91
N ILE A 157 4.19 -27.63 -24.90
CA ILE A 157 3.51 -27.01 -26.05
C ILE A 157 2.71 -28.04 -26.85
N PHE A 158 3.25 -29.24 -27.08
CA PHE A 158 2.60 -30.28 -27.88
C PHE A 158 1.67 -31.21 -27.09
N THR A 159 1.78 -31.25 -25.76
CA THR A 159 0.88 -32.03 -24.89
C THR A 159 -0.58 -31.61 -25.04
N ALA A 160 -0.85 -30.36 -25.41
CA ALA A 160 -2.20 -29.85 -25.69
C ALA A 160 -2.84 -30.33 -27.02
N TYR A 161 -2.15 -31.15 -27.82
CA TYR A 161 -2.57 -31.56 -29.18
C TYR A 161 -2.84 -33.08 -29.32
N ASP A 162 -2.98 -33.83 -28.23
CA ASP A 162 -3.20 -35.28 -28.19
C ASP A 162 -2.15 -36.12 -28.98
N ILE A 163 -0.93 -35.59 -29.14
CA ILE A 163 0.17 -36.26 -29.83
C ILE A 163 0.75 -37.35 -28.89
N PRO A 164 1.04 -38.58 -29.37
CA PRO A 164 1.62 -39.62 -28.51
C PRO A 164 2.99 -39.21 -27.94
N ALA A 165 3.18 -39.35 -26.62
CA ALA A 165 4.38 -38.90 -25.92
C ALA A 165 5.72 -39.32 -26.58
N PRO A 166 5.94 -40.58 -27.04
CA PRO A 166 7.20 -40.95 -27.70
C PRO A 166 7.52 -40.17 -28.98
N LEU A 167 6.50 -39.62 -29.65
CA LEU A 167 6.66 -38.74 -30.81
C LEU A 167 6.92 -37.29 -30.38
N ILE A 168 6.33 -36.84 -29.27
CA ILE A 168 6.65 -35.54 -28.65
C ILE A 168 8.12 -35.54 -28.18
N ASP A 169 8.57 -36.57 -27.47
CA ASP A 169 9.94 -36.68 -26.97
C ASP A 169 10.97 -36.58 -28.11
N SER A 170 10.75 -37.33 -29.20
CA SER A 170 11.62 -37.29 -30.39
C SER A 170 11.56 -35.94 -31.12
N LEU A 171 10.41 -35.27 -31.14
CA LEU A 171 10.25 -33.95 -31.75
C LEU A 171 10.91 -32.86 -30.91
N ALA A 172 10.81 -32.95 -29.58
CA ALA A 172 11.40 -32.02 -28.64
C ALA A 172 12.93 -32.04 -28.69
N VAL A 173 13.55 -33.22 -28.79
CA VAL A 173 15.00 -33.36 -29.00
C VAL A 173 15.42 -32.75 -30.35
N HIS A 174 14.74 -33.08 -31.45
CA HIS A 174 15.07 -32.53 -32.77
C HIS A 174 14.82 -31.01 -32.89
N LEU A 175 13.86 -30.44 -32.14
CA LEU A 175 13.63 -29.00 -32.10
C LEU A 175 14.63 -28.27 -31.20
N ALA A 176 15.11 -28.89 -30.12
CA ALA A 176 16.12 -28.29 -29.23
C ALA A 176 17.46 -28.02 -29.95
N ASP A 177 17.90 -28.95 -30.81
CA ASP A 177 19.11 -28.80 -31.64
C ASP A 177 18.88 -27.95 -32.91
N SER A 178 17.66 -27.48 -33.16
CA SER A 178 17.31 -26.78 -34.41
C SER A 178 17.70 -25.29 -34.36
N PRO A 179 18.34 -24.74 -35.42
CA PRO A 179 18.54 -23.29 -35.55
C PRO A 179 17.22 -22.50 -35.69
N LYS A 180 16.07 -23.19 -35.76
CA LYS A 180 14.71 -22.63 -35.76
C LYS A 180 13.97 -22.75 -34.43
N LEU A 181 14.63 -23.16 -33.35
CA LEU A 181 14.07 -23.21 -32.00
C LEU A 181 13.48 -21.85 -31.55
N ILE A 182 14.20 -20.74 -31.79
CA ILE A 182 13.74 -19.40 -31.37
C ILE A 182 12.48 -19.00 -32.12
N ASP A 183 12.48 -19.09 -33.46
CA ASP A 183 11.32 -18.84 -34.31
C ASP A 183 10.10 -19.69 -33.88
N PHE A 184 10.34 -20.96 -33.53
CA PHE A 184 9.32 -21.87 -33.03
C PHE A 184 8.73 -21.41 -31.69
N LEU A 185 9.55 -21.10 -30.68
CA LEU A 185 9.05 -20.65 -29.37
C LEU A 185 8.36 -19.27 -29.47
N MET A 186 8.87 -18.36 -30.29
CA MET A 186 8.19 -17.07 -30.56
C MET A 186 6.78 -17.29 -31.15
N ALA A 187 6.64 -18.25 -32.07
CA ALA A 187 5.36 -18.56 -32.71
C ALA A 187 4.40 -19.38 -31.83
N PHE A 188 4.88 -20.35 -31.04
CA PHE A 188 4.05 -21.32 -30.31
C PHE A 188 3.94 -21.06 -28.79
N GLU A 189 5.00 -20.59 -28.13
CA GLU A 189 4.96 -20.23 -26.70
C GLU A 189 4.45 -18.79 -26.51
N HIS A 190 5.00 -17.84 -27.26
CA HIS A 190 4.69 -16.41 -27.10
C HIS A 190 3.59 -15.92 -28.04
N THR A 191 3.21 -16.70 -29.06
CA THR A 191 2.19 -16.37 -30.09
C THR A 191 2.46 -15.08 -30.87
N GLN A 192 3.72 -14.60 -30.91
CA GLN A 192 4.11 -13.38 -31.60
C GLN A 192 4.69 -13.70 -32.99
N PRO A 193 4.02 -13.32 -34.09
CA PRO A 193 4.63 -13.31 -35.41
C PRO A 193 5.55 -12.10 -35.57
N GLU A 194 6.67 -12.27 -36.27
CA GLU A 194 7.62 -11.18 -36.59
C GLU A 194 6.91 -9.98 -37.26
N PRO A 195 7.03 -8.76 -36.71
CA PRO A 195 6.40 -7.57 -37.30
C PRO A 195 7.22 -7.07 -38.51
N PRO A 196 6.60 -6.87 -39.70
CA PRO A 196 7.34 -6.37 -40.86
C PRO A 196 7.98 -4.99 -40.60
N SER A 197 9.23 -4.79 -41.00
CA SER A 197 9.98 -3.54 -40.74
C SER A 197 9.32 -2.25 -41.27
N SER A 198 8.46 -2.35 -42.29
CA SER A 198 7.65 -1.24 -42.82
C SER A 198 6.37 -0.95 -42.03
N ARG A 199 5.93 -1.85 -41.15
CA ARG A 199 4.63 -1.86 -40.45
C ARG A 199 4.33 -0.54 -39.74
N ALA A 200 5.30 0.04 -39.04
CA ALA A 200 5.13 1.30 -38.32
C ALA A 200 4.79 2.47 -39.26
N VAL A 201 5.46 2.57 -40.41
CA VAL A 201 5.21 3.62 -41.41
C VAL A 201 3.87 3.39 -42.12
N THR A 202 3.54 2.14 -42.48
CA THR A 202 2.25 1.79 -43.10
C THR A 202 1.07 2.08 -42.17
N CYS A 203 1.17 1.72 -40.89
CA CYS A 203 0.17 2.01 -39.88
C CYS A 203 -0.03 3.54 -39.73
N ALA A 204 1.06 4.28 -39.55
CA ALA A 204 1.05 5.74 -39.39
C ALA A 204 0.37 6.46 -40.56
N ILE A 205 0.75 6.14 -41.80
CA ILE A 205 0.18 6.76 -43.01
C ILE A 205 -1.29 6.37 -43.19
N THR A 206 -1.65 5.12 -42.91
CA THR A 206 -3.04 4.64 -43.04
C THR A 206 -3.97 5.33 -42.03
N ILE A 207 -3.59 5.35 -40.75
CA ILE A 207 -4.37 6.02 -39.70
C ILE A 207 -4.49 7.52 -39.99
N ALA A 208 -3.38 8.21 -40.30
CA ALA A 208 -3.39 9.65 -40.57
C ALA A 208 -4.26 10.01 -41.78
N SER A 209 -4.16 9.25 -42.88
CA SER A 209 -4.94 9.49 -44.11
C SER A 209 -6.43 9.24 -43.88
N CYS A 210 -6.79 8.18 -43.15
CA CYS A 210 -8.19 7.86 -42.83
C CYS A 210 -8.79 8.85 -41.81
N TYR A 211 -8.02 9.34 -40.84
CA TYR A 211 -8.44 10.41 -39.93
C TYR A 211 -8.69 11.71 -40.71
N PHE A 212 -7.73 12.13 -41.54
CA PHE A 212 -7.86 13.33 -42.36
C PHE A 212 -9.06 13.26 -43.31
N ALA A 213 -9.25 12.12 -43.98
CA ALA A 213 -10.38 11.91 -44.88
C ALA A 213 -11.73 11.96 -44.14
N GLY A 214 -11.85 11.26 -43.00
CA GLY A 214 -13.07 11.28 -42.19
C GLY A 214 -13.40 12.66 -41.64
N GLY A 215 -12.40 13.36 -41.11
CA GLY A 215 -12.57 14.66 -40.46
C GLY A 215 -12.75 15.84 -41.41
N PHE A 216 -12.50 15.65 -42.71
CA PHE A 216 -12.85 16.65 -43.71
C PHE A 216 -14.36 16.69 -44.02
N LEU A 217 -15.08 15.56 -43.89
CA LEU A 217 -16.53 15.50 -44.14
C LEU A 217 -17.38 16.47 -43.30
N PRO A 218 -17.20 16.61 -41.97
CA PRO A 218 -17.99 17.57 -41.19
C PRO A 218 -17.68 19.03 -41.53
N LEU A 219 -16.49 19.32 -42.08
CA LEU A 219 -16.07 20.66 -42.51
C LEU A 219 -16.67 21.06 -43.86
N LEU A 220 -16.88 20.11 -44.77
CA LEU A 220 -17.35 20.38 -46.15
C LEU A 220 -18.52 21.37 -46.21
N PRO A 221 -19.64 21.22 -45.47
CA PRO A 221 -20.79 22.11 -45.62
C PRO A 221 -20.56 23.54 -45.13
N TYR A 222 -19.63 23.77 -44.20
CA TYR A 222 -19.29 25.13 -43.75
C TYR A 222 -18.61 25.94 -44.84
N MET A 223 -17.92 25.29 -45.79
CA MET A 223 -17.27 25.97 -46.93
C MET A 223 -18.25 26.37 -48.04
N PHE A 224 -19.51 25.95 -47.97
CA PHE A 224 -20.56 26.24 -48.97
C PHE A 224 -21.70 27.14 -48.45
N VAL A 225 -21.57 27.70 -47.24
CA VAL A 225 -22.55 28.63 -46.64
C VAL A 225 -21.95 30.01 -46.39
N GLY A 226 -22.79 31.04 -46.29
CA GLY A 226 -22.36 32.41 -45.98
C GLY A 226 -21.75 32.54 -44.57
N GLU A 227 -21.01 33.64 -44.35
CA GLU A 227 -20.29 33.86 -43.09
C GLU A 227 -21.24 33.98 -41.89
N ASP A 228 -22.42 34.59 -42.10
CA ASP A 228 -23.50 34.70 -41.11
C ASP A 228 -24.38 33.43 -41.00
N GLU A 229 -24.20 32.45 -41.88
CA GLU A 229 -25.10 31.30 -42.04
C GLU A 229 -24.63 30.02 -41.31
N VAL A 230 -23.83 30.19 -40.24
CA VAL A 230 -23.20 29.12 -39.44
C VAL A 230 -24.14 27.97 -39.10
N MET A 231 -25.39 28.28 -38.73
CA MET A 231 -26.39 27.30 -38.33
C MET A 231 -26.89 26.44 -39.51
N LYS A 232 -26.93 26.99 -40.74
CA LYS A 232 -27.21 26.17 -41.94
C LYS A 232 -26.06 25.21 -42.22
N GLY A 233 -24.82 25.68 -42.09
CA GLY A 233 -23.61 24.85 -42.18
C GLY A 233 -23.65 23.70 -41.17
N LEU A 234 -24.04 23.98 -39.93
CA LEU A 234 -24.23 22.96 -38.89
C LEU A 234 -25.32 21.93 -39.25
N PHE A 235 -26.51 22.37 -39.67
CA PHE A 235 -27.57 21.42 -40.05
C PHE A 235 -27.19 20.55 -41.26
N TRP A 236 -26.49 21.10 -42.24
CA TRP A 236 -25.96 20.32 -43.37
C TRP A 236 -24.83 19.38 -42.94
N SER A 237 -23.95 19.80 -42.03
CA SER A 237 -22.90 18.95 -41.43
C SER A 237 -23.51 17.77 -40.66
N ILE A 238 -24.51 18.00 -39.82
CA ILE A 238 -25.27 16.94 -39.14
C ILE A 238 -25.88 15.95 -40.15
N GLY A 239 -26.48 16.45 -41.24
CA GLY A 239 -27.03 15.60 -42.31
C GLY A 239 -25.99 14.72 -42.99
N VAL A 240 -24.85 15.30 -43.40
CA VAL A 240 -23.72 14.57 -43.99
C VAL A 240 -23.16 13.53 -43.01
N MET A 241 -23.00 13.90 -41.74
CA MET A 241 -22.37 13.03 -40.73
C MET A 241 -23.26 11.89 -40.28
N ILE A 242 -24.58 12.05 -40.21
CA ILE A 242 -25.50 10.93 -39.99
C ILE A 242 -25.34 9.89 -41.10
N VAL A 243 -25.28 10.32 -42.37
CA VAL A 243 -25.09 9.39 -43.51
C VAL A 243 -23.69 8.76 -43.48
N ALA A 244 -22.64 9.53 -43.22
CA ALA A 244 -21.26 9.02 -43.17
C ALA A 244 -21.04 8.00 -42.05
N LEU A 245 -21.49 8.31 -40.83
CA LEU A 245 -21.40 7.40 -39.68
C LEU A 245 -22.24 6.13 -39.88
N PHE A 246 -23.42 6.24 -40.49
CA PHE A 246 -24.26 5.09 -40.84
C PHE A 246 -23.58 4.18 -41.86
N LEU A 247 -23.09 4.73 -42.98
CA LEU A 247 -22.39 3.97 -44.02
C LEU A 247 -21.10 3.33 -43.48
N PHE A 248 -20.33 4.04 -42.67
CA PHE A 248 -19.11 3.50 -42.05
C PHE A 248 -19.43 2.38 -41.04
N GLY A 249 -20.40 2.59 -40.14
CA GLY A 249 -20.84 1.60 -39.17
C GLY A 249 -21.43 0.34 -39.82
N TYR A 250 -22.14 0.48 -40.94
CA TYR A 250 -22.61 -0.64 -41.76
C TYR A 250 -21.42 -1.39 -42.37
N SER A 251 -20.55 -0.69 -43.09
CA SER A 251 -19.43 -1.26 -43.84
C SER A 251 -18.45 -2.00 -42.94
N LYS A 252 -17.97 -1.38 -41.84
CA LYS A 252 -17.03 -2.05 -40.91
C LYS A 252 -17.60 -3.35 -40.34
N THR A 253 -18.91 -3.38 -40.09
CA THR A 253 -19.59 -4.55 -39.54
C THR A 253 -19.80 -5.64 -40.58
N CYS A 254 -20.05 -5.27 -41.84
CA CYS A 254 -20.15 -6.20 -42.97
C CYS A 254 -18.80 -6.75 -43.44
N PHE A 255 -17.68 -6.02 -43.26
CA PHE A 255 -16.34 -6.57 -43.49
C PHE A 255 -16.02 -7.73 -42.53
N VAL A 256 -16.45 -7.64 -41.26
CA VAL A 256 -16.20 -8.69 -40.24
C VAL A 256 -17.26 -9.80 -40.27
N SER A 257 -18.55 -9.46 -40.46
CA SER A 257 -19.66 -10.43 -40.43
C SER A 257 -20.09 -10.95 -41.80
N GLY A 258 -19.51 -10.47 -42.89
CA GLY A 258 -19.91 -10.77 -44.26
C GLY A 258 -21.09 -9.92 -44.76
N TRP A 259 -21.19 -9.77 -46.08
CA TRP A 259 -22.13 -8.87 -46.75
C TRP A 259 -23.49 -9.49 -47.11
N ARG A 260 -23.62 -10.82 -47.05
CA ARG A 260 -24.81 -11.56 -47.52
C ARG A 260 -25.51 -12.29 -46.36
N GLY A 261 -26.83 -12.43 -46.49
CA GLY A 261 -27.69 -13.14 -45.53
C GLY A 261 -28.38 -12.22 -44.51
N ARG A 262 -29.66 -12.50 -44.21
CA ARG A 262 -30.54 -11.66 -43.36
C ARG A 262 -29.93 -11.31 -42.00
N ARG A 263 -29.25 -12.26 -41.34
CA ARG A 263 -28.58 -12.06 -40.04
C ARG A 263 -27.42 -11.06 -40.12
N ASN A 264 -26.69 -11.02 -41.22
CA ASN A 264 -25.52 -10.18 -41.40
C ASN A 264 -25.90 -8.75 -41.81
N VAL A 265 -26.92 -8.60 -42.66
CA VAL A 265 -27.56 -7.30 -42.92
C VAL A 265 -28.10 -6.68 -41.62
N LEU A 266 -28.75 -7.47 -40.76
CA LEU A 266 -29.26 -6.99 -39.48
C LEU A 266 -28.13 -6.55 -38.53
N LYS A 267 -27.01 -7.27 -38.48
CA LYS A 267 -25.79 -6.83 -37.77
C LYS A 267 -25.24 -5.51 -38.36
N GLY A 268 -25.17 -5.40 -39.69
CA GLY A 268 -24.72 -4.18 -40.37
C GLY A 268 -25.56 -2.96 -39.99
N LEU A 269 -26.89 -3.10 -40.02
CA LEU A 269 -27.82 -2.03 -39.59
C LEU A 269 -27.65 -1.67 -38.10
N TRP A 270 -27.38 -2.66 -37.24
CA TRP A 270 -27.08 -2.40 -35.83
C TRP A 270 -25.77 -1.62 -35.64
N GLY A 271 -24.69 -2.03 -36.31
CA GLY A 271 -23.40 -1.33 -36.28
C GLY A 271 -23.47 0.08 -36.87
N ALA A 272 -24.31 0.29 -37.88
CA ALA A 272 -24.63 1.61 -38.44
C ALA A 272 -25.31 2.52 -37.39
N GLY A 273 -26.36 2.02 -36.72
CA GLY A 273 -27.05 2.73 -35.65
C GLY A 273 -26.14 3.06 -34.45
N GLN A 274 -25.24 2.14 -34.08
CA GLN A 274 -24.25 2.37 -33.02
C GLN A 274 -23.33 3.55 -33.33
N MET A 275 -22.77 3.64 -34.55
CA MET A 275 -21.86 4.75 -34.89
C MET A 275 -22.57 6.10 -34.97
N VAL A 276 -23.81 6.14 -35.49
CA VAL A 276 -24.64 7.37 -35.48
C VAL A 276 -24.94 7.80 -34.05
N LEU A 277 -25.27 6.88 -33.14
CA LEU A 277 -25.53 7.20 -31.73
C LEU A 277 -24.27 7.72 -31.01
N VAL A 278 -23.11 7.09 -31.22
CA VAL A 278 -21.84 7.54 -30.62
C VAL A 278 -21.44 8.93 -31.12
N GLY A 279 -21.48 9.18 -32.43
CA GLY A 279 -21.17 10.50 -33.00
C GLY A 279 -22.16 11.58 -32.54
N SER A 280 -23.45 11.25 -32.42
CA SER A 280 -24.48 12.17 -31.90
C SER A 280 -24.25 12.51 -30.43
N ALA A 281 -23.84 11.54 -29.61
CA ALA A 281 -23.50 11.76 -28.20
C ALA A 281 -22.23 12.63 -28.05
N ALA A 282 -21.20 12.39 -28.86
CA ALA A 282 -19.97 13.19 -28.86
C ALA A 282 -20.23 14.66 -29.25
N ALA A 283 -20.97 14.89 -30.35
CA ALA A 283 -21.34 16.24 -30.76
C ALA A 283 -22.27 16.93 -29.74
N GLY A 284 -23.25 16.21 -29.17
CA GLY A 284 -24.11 16.73 -28.11
C GLY A 284 -23.35 17.15 -26.85
N ALA A 285 -22.33 16.37 -26.45
CA ALA A 285 -21.46 16.72 -25.33
C ALA A 285 -20.62 17.98 -25.62
N ALA A 286 -20.04 18.09 -26.82
CA ALA A 286 -19.26 19.25 -27.24
C ALA A 286 -20.12 20.53 -27.34
N MET A 287 -21.36 20.44 -27.83
CA MET A 287 -22.33 21.53 -27.82
C MET A 287 -22.84 21.89 -26.42
N GLY A 288 -22.74 20.96 -25.46
CA GLY A 288 -23.07 21.19 -24.05
C GLY A 288 -22.06 22.08 -23.31
N LEU A 289 -20.77 22.00 -23.62
CA LEU A 289 -19.72 22.80 -22.95
C LEU A 289 -19.96 24.33 -23.02
N PRO A 290 -20.32 24.93 -24.18
CA PRO A 290 -20.70 26.34 -24.27
C PRO A 290 -21.85 26.78 -23.36
N LEU A 291 -22.76 25.88 -22.95
CA LEU A 291 -23.85 26.21 -22.02
C LEU A 291 -23.38 26.24 -20.55
N ILE A 292 -22.21 25.68 -20.24
CA ILE A 292 -21.58 25.65 -18.89
C ILE A 292 -20.69 26.90 -18.66
N LYS A 293 -20.71 27.87 -19.59
CA LYS A 293 -19.83 29.08 -19.61
C LYS A 293 -19.85 29.95 -18.36
N GLY A 294 -20.82 29.82 -17.45
CA GLY A 294 -20.82 30.52 -16.16
C GLY A 294 -19.75 30.06 -15.17
N GLY A 295 -19.30 28.80 -15.23
CA GLY A 295 -18.38 28.22 -14.23
C GLY A 295 -16.97 27.91 -14.73
N PHE A 296 -16.86 27.25 -15.89
CA PHE A 296 -15.62 26.53 -16.25
C PHE A 296 -14.43 27.45 -16.58
N TYR A 297 -14.70 28.58 -17.24
CA TYR A 297 -13.66 29.50 -17.73
C TYR A 297 -12.91 30.23 -16.61
N PHE A 298 -13.56 30.44 -15.46
CA PHE A 298 -12.98 31.08 -14.28
C PHE A 298 -12.02 30.14 -13.52
N MET A 299 -12.22 28.83 -13.64
CA MET A 299 -11.40 27.81 -12.99
C MET A 299 -10.11 27.53 -13.78
N PHE A 300 -10.21 27.41 -15.11
CA PHE A 300 -9.09 26.94 -15.94
C PHE A 300 -7.90 27.91 -15.98
N SER A 301 -8.16 29.22 -16.07
CA SER A 301 -7.09 30.23 -16.15
C SER A 301 -6.25 30.31 -14.86
N ARG A 302 -6.90 30.27 -13.69
CA ARG A 302 -6.23 30.36 -12.38
C ARG A 302 -5.43 29.11 -11.99
N VAL A 303 -5.72 27.94 -12.57
CA VAL A 303 -5.02 26.69 -12.24
C VAL A 303 -3.72 26.52 -13.03
N PHE A 304 -3.71 26.91 -14.31
CA PHE A 304 -2.56 26.67 -15.20
C PHE A 304 -1.70 27.91 -15.50
N PHE A 305 -2.24 29.12 -15.34
CA PHE A 305 -1.51 30.37 -15.59
C PHE A 305 -1.68 31.35 -14.41
N PRO A 306 -0.98 31.12 -13.27
CA PRO A 306 -0.94 32.11 -12.19
C PRO A 306 -0.33 33.43 -12.69
N PRO A 307 -0.94 34.60 -12.41
CA PRO A 307 -0.45 35.87 -12.91
C PRO A 307 0.88 36.23 -12.26
N VAL A 308 1.92 36.43 -13.08
CA VAL A 308 3.23 36.93 -12.62
C VAL A 308 3.06 38.32 -12.05
N LEU A 309 3.46 38.51 -10.79
CA LEU A 309 3.36 39.79 -10.09
C LEU A 309 4.20 40.88 -10.78
N LYS A 310 3.51 41.84 -11.41
CA LYS A 310 4.06 43.13 -11.84
C LYS A 310 3.24 44.28 -11.26
N ASN A 311 3.72 44.78 -10.12
CA ASN A 311 3.51 46.17 -9.70
C ASN A 311 4.64 47.05 -10.29
N PRO A 312 4.58 48.40 -10.24
CA PRO A 312 3.52 49.27 -9.69
C PRO A 312 3.10 50.42 -10.66
N VAL A 313 2.42 51.43 -10.08
CA VAL A 313 2.31 52.85 -10.48
C VAL A 313 1.05 53.25 -11.26
N ASP A 314 0.44 54.33 -10.76
CA ASP A 314 -0.84 54.94 -11.13
C ASP A 314 -0.78 55.82 -12.39
N THR A 315 -1.95 56.21 -12.91
CA THR A 315 -2.44 57.62 -12.84
C THR A 315 -3.91 57.68 -13.30
N ALA A 316 -4.69 58.60 -12.71
CA ALA A 316 -6.12 58.75 -12.92
C ALA A 316 -6.51 59.44 -14.25
N LEU A 317 -7.81 59.41 -14.59
CA LEU A 317 -8.59 60.63 -14.89
C LEU A 317 -10.13 60.37 -14.89
N MET A 318 -10.88 61.35 -14.37
CA MET A 318 -12.34 61.54 -14.48
C MET A 318 -12.68 62.37 -15.77
N PRO A 319 -13.94 62.64 -16.20
CA PRO A 319 -15.18 62.77 -15.38
C PRO A 319 -16.55 62.35 -16.02
N CYS A 320 -17.62 62.54 -15.24
CA CYS A 320 -19.03 62.87 -15.62
C CYS A 320 -19.80 62.03 -16.68
N ASN A 321 -20.95 61.44 -16.29
CA ASN A 321 -22.21 62.21 -16.19
C ASN A 321 -23.34 61.52 -15.35
N ARG A 322 -24.45 62.24 -15.12
CA ARG A 322 -25.67 61.87 -14.35
C ARG A 322 -26.78 61.23 -15.24
N PRO A 323 -28.00 60.82 -14.77
CA PRO A 323 -28.64 60.94 -13.43
C PRO A 323 -29.43 59.72 -12.85
N SER A 324 -29.81 59.84 -11.56
CA SER A 324 -31.05 59.32 -10.91
C SER A 324 -31.24 57.79 -10.69
N LEU A 325 -32.01 57.28 -9.70
CA LEU A 325 -32.99 57.85 -8.73
C LEU A 325 -32.85 57.20 -7.31
N ILE A 326 -33.45 57.84 -6.27
CA ILE A 326 -33.89 57.27 -4.95
C ILE A 326 -32.77 56.80 -3.98
N ARG A 327 -32.46 57.53 -2.88
CA ARG A 327 -33.08 57.53 -1.51
C ARG A 327 -32.85 56.20 -0.74
N LEU A 328 -32.36 56.10 0.51
CA LEU A 328 -32.00 56.99 1.67
C LEU A 328 -30.97 56.21 2.55
N ASP A 329 -30.20 56.70 3.54
CA ASP A 329 -29.60 58.01 3.92
C ASP A 329 -28.49 57.74 4.99
N SER A 330 -28.36 58.55 6.05
CA SER A 330 -27.62 58.33 7.32
C SER A 330 -26.12 57.93 7.25
N ARG A 331 -25.26 58.94 7.07
CA ARG A 331 -24.27 59.50 8.05
C ARG A 331 -23.78 58.55 9.18
N HIS A 332 -22.52 58.58 9.68
CA HIS A 332 -21.49 59.63 9.83
C HIS A 332 -20.12 58.94 10.22
N MET A 333 -18.91 59.49 10.46
CA MET A 333 -18.25 60.83 10.45
C MET A 333 -16.69 60.64 10.43
N SER A 334 -15.89 61.73 10.41
CA SER A 334 -14.50 61.94 10.95
C SER A 334 -13.39 60.86 10.75
N GLU A 335 -12.23 61.07 10.12
CA GLU A 335 -11.17 62.14 10.16
C GLU A 335 -10.00 61.89 11.15
N GLU A 336 -8.74 61.87 10.66
CA GLU A 336 -7.72 62.93 10.90
C GLU A 336 -6.32 62.65 10.25
N LYS A 337 -5.73 63.70 9.61
CA LYS A 337 -4.34 64.27 9.69
C LYS A 337 -3.05 63.39 9.80
N LEU A 338 -1.83 63.83 9.39
CA LEU A 338 -1.29 64.75 8.33
C LEU A 338 0.28 64.71 8.36
N ARG A 339 0.96 65.48 7.47
CA ARG A 339 2.43 65.84 7.39
C ARG A 339 3.33 64.90 6.56
N GLU A 340 4.00 65.33 5.47
CA GLU A 340 5.21 66.21 5.27
C GLU A 340 6.57 65.46 5.44
N GLY A 341 7.58 65.53 4.56
CA GLY A 341 7.72 66.17 3.23
C GLY A 341 9.15 66.13 2.60
N ASP A 342 9.36 66.91 1.53
CA ASP A 342 10.64 67.32 0.85
C ASP A 342 11.34 66.40 -0.21
N CYS A 343 12.35 66.92 -0.93
CA CYS A 343 12.68 66.58 -2.35
C CYS A 343 14.19 66.64 -2.76
N ARG A 344 14.59 65.99 -3.89
CA ARG A 344 15.32 66.58 -5.08
C ARG A 344 16.03 65.60 -6.07
N ALA A 345 15.42 65.43 -7.27
CA ALA A 345 15.93 65.65 -8.65
C ALA A 345 17.30 65.15 -9.26
N ARG A 346 17.25 64.89 -10.60
CA ARG A 346 18.31 64.82 -11.68
C ARG A 346 18.93 63.45 -12.05
N ILE A 347 19.34 63.13 -13.32
CA ILE A 347 18.89 63.49 -14.70
C ILE A 347 19.54 62.51 -15.77
N HIS A 348 18.91 62.31 -16.94
CA HIS A 348 19.32 61.76 -18.29
C HIS A 348 20.78 61.26 -18.64
N ARG A 349 21.10 60.50 -19.73
CA ARG A 349 20.42 60.15 -21.03
C ARG A 349 21.00 58.92 -21.80
N ASN A 350 20.19 58.43 -22.76
CA ASN A 350 20.32 57.43 -23.85
C ASN A 350 21.66 57.11 -24.59
N GLY A 351 21.71 55.91 -25.22
CA GLY A 351 22.55 55.50 -26.38
C GLY A 351 22.03 54.20 -27.05
N ARG A 352 22.27 53.92 -28.35
CA ARG A 352 21.60 52.78 -29.09
C ARG A 352 22.30 52.31 -30.41
N SER A 353 22.13 51.02 -30.76
CA SER A 353 22.32 50.38 -32.11
C SER A 353 23.78 50.18 -32.61
N ASN A 354 24.15 49.31 -33.59
CA ASN A 354 23.51 48.14 -34.27
C ASN A 354 24.56 47.30 -35.07
N LYS A 355 24.23 46.02 -35.39
CA LYS A 355 24.53 45.16 -36.60
C LYS A 355 25.67 45.53 -37.62
N THR A 356 26.40 44.66 -38.34
CA THR A 356 26.44 43.16 -38.57
C THR A 356 27.72 42.76 -39.37
N TRP A 357 27.91 41.44 -39.64
CA TRP A 357 28.92 40.78 -40.50
C TRP A 357 30.34 40.61 -39.88
N GLY A 358 31.07 39.50 -40.09
CA GLY A 358 30.67 38.19 -40.62
C GLY A 358 31.80 37.39 -41.32
N THR A 359 32.28 36.30 -40.72
CA THR A 359 33.12 35.27 -41.40
C THR A 359 33.16 33.96 -40.62
N ASN A 360 33.34 32.84 -41.33
CA ASN A 360 33.60 31.47 -40.87
C ASN A 360 34.59 30.87 -41.92
N PRO A 361 35.21 29.67 -41.77
CA PRO A 361 34.93 28.59 -40.81
C PRO A 361 36.13 28.15 -39.94
N GLY A 362 35.87 27.34 -38.91
CA GLY A 362 36.91 26.68 -38.10
C GLY A 362 36.33 25.70 -37.07
N THR A 363 36.27 24.41 -37.43
CA THR A 363 35.92 23.30 -36.53
C THR A 363 36.90 23.18 -35.35
N GLY A 364 36.51 22.86 -34.12
CA GLY A 364 35.16 22.64 -33.57
C GLY A 364 35.23 22.11 -32.11
N ALA A 365 34.08 22.11 -31.41
CA ALA A 365 33.79 21.39 -30.16
C ALA A 365 34.81 21.41 -28.99
N THR A 366 34.50 22.24 -27.96
CA THR A 366 34.27 21.84 -26.54
C THR A 366 34.98 20.58 -26.00
N GLY A 367 35.66 20.57 -24.84
CA GLY A 367 35.20 21.09 -23.53
C GLY A 367 34.14 20.16 -22.93
N ALA A 368 34.25 19.56 -21.73
CA ALA A 368 35.14 19.74 -20.59
C ALA A 368 36.02 18.48 -20.35
N ALA A 369 37.28 18.57 -19.89
CA ALA A 369 37.70 18.70 -18.49
C ALA A 369 37.02 17.65 -17.56
N ALA A 370 37.69 16.55 -17.17
CA ALA A 370 38.80 16.43 -16.19
C ALA A 370 38.28 16.42 -14.73
N LYS A 371 38.76 15.59 -13.78
CA LYS A 371 40.00 14.79 -13.60
C LYS A 371 39.65 13.58 -12.66
N THR A 372 40.35 12.45 -12.43
CA THR A 372 41.46 11.60 -12.97
C THR A 372 41.67 10.45 -11.94
N GLN A 373 42.38 9.32 -12.09
CA GLN A 373 43.27 8.67 -13.11
C GLN A 373 43.18 7.13 -12.85
N ILE A 374 43.28 6.20 -13.83
CA ILE A 374 44.49 5.51 -14.36
C ILE A 374 45.25 4.70 -13.26
N GLU A 375 45.69 3.44 -13.45
CA GLU A 375 46.23 2.75 -14.64
C GLU A 375 45.88 1.24 -14.74
N ASP A 376 46.19 0.62 -15.89
CA ASP A 376 45.97 -0.81 -16.22
C ASP A 376 47.03 -1.80 -15.65
N THR A 377 46.72 -3.10 -15.62
CA THR A 377 47.64 -4.22 -15.97
C THR A 377 46.89 -5.57 -16.09
N ILE A 378 47.28 -6.44 -17.03
CA ILE A 378 46.71 -7.78 -17.28
C ILE A 378 47.76 -8.89 -17.00
N ALA A 379 47.45 -9.84 -16.11
CA ALA A 379 47.93 -11.25 -16.07
C ALA A 379 47.24 -12.00 -14.90
N MET A 380 46.36 -13.00 -15.06
CA MET A 380 46.59 -14.40 -15.49
C MET A 380 47.63 -15.22 -14.69
N SER A 381 47.18 -16.07 -13.75
CA SER A 381 47.73 -17.39 -13.34
C SER A 381 46.89 -17.96 -12.16
N ILE A 382 45.88 -18.85 -12.34
CA ILE A 382 45.94 -20.33 -12.47
C ILE A 382 45.78 -21.11 -11.13
N ILE A 383 44.71 -21.93 -11.04
CA ILE A 383 44.49 -23.13 -10.13
C ILE A 383 44.41 -22.81 -8.60
N GLN A 384 43.46 -23.29 -7.77
CA GLN A 384 42.80 -24.62 -7.67
C GLN A 384 41.45 -24.60 -6.87
N HIS A 385 40.51 -25.49 -7.19
CA HIS A 385 39.43 -25.99 -6.29
C HIS A 385 39.87 -27.35 -5.66
N PRO A 386 39.16 -27.93 -4.67
CA PRO A 386 38.61 -27.37 -3.43
C PRO A 386 38.97 -28.29 -2.22
N THR A 387 38.49 -27.98 -1.00
CA THR A 387 38.39 -28.99 0.08
C THR A 387 37.10 -28.84 0.89
N ASN A 388 36.25 -29.87 0.83
CA ASN A 388 35.24 -30.11 1.87
C ASN A 388 35.93 -30.43 3.21
N MET A 389 35.34 -29.99 4.32
CA MET A 389 35.45 -30.75 5.56
C MET A 389 34.13 -30.69 6.35
N TYR A 390 33.29 -31.70 6.17
CA TYR A 390 32.28 -32.07 7.16
C TYR A 390 32.97 -32.93 8.23
N GLY A 391 32.98 -32.45 9.46
CA GLY A 391 33.50 -33.14 10.64
C GLY A 391 33.51 -32.16 11.81
N GLN A 392 32.64 -32.26 12.80
CA GLN A 392 32.33 -33.33 13.76
C GLN A 392 32.77 -32.87 15.15
N TYR A 393 31.83 -32.88 16.09
CA TYR A 393 32.00 -32.77 17.55
C TYR A 393 32.76 -31.55 18.12
N HIS A 394 32.08 -30.85 19.03
CA HIS A 394 32.37 -31.15 20.43
C HIS A 394 31.16 -30.97 21.34
N THR A 395 30.58 -32.10 21.76
CA THR A 395 29.86 -32.18 23.04
C THR A 395 30.87 -32.12 24.18
N LEU A 396 30.54 -31.40 25.24
CA LEU A 396 31.17 -31.53 26.56
C LEU A 396 30.05 -31.81 27.57
N GLY A 397 30.06 -33.03 28.10
CA GLY A 397 29.10 -33.46 29.12
C GLY A 397 29.71 -33.42 30.52
N SER A 398 28.84 -33.41 31.53
CA SER A 398 29.21 -33.63 32.93
C SER A 398 28.18 -34.54 33.59
N ASP A 399 28.44 -35.84 33.57
CA ASP A 399 27.79 -36.84 34.41
C ASP A 399 28.79 -37.25 35.51
N PRO A 400 28.34 -37.40 36.77
CA PRO A 400 28.73 -38.60 37.48
C PRO A 400 27.58 -39.21 38.32
N SER A 401 26.85 -40.12 37.69
CA SER A 401 26.69 -41.51 38.13
C SER A 401 26.14 -41.83 39.53
N SER A 402 25.15 -42.73 39.53
CA SER A 402 24.77 -43.67 40.60
C SER A 402 23.96 -43.15 41.81
N SER A 403 22.68 -43.54 41.83
CA SER A 403 22.25 -44.64 42.70
C SER A 403 20.85 -45.15 42.30
N ARG A 404 20.62 -46.47 42.46
CA ARG A 404 19.28 -47.08 42.35
C ARG A 404 18.63 -47.08 43.71
N THR A 405 17.41 -46.54 43.82
CA THR A 405 16.46 -47.00 44.85
C THR A 405 15.04 -47.00 44.27
N GLN A 406 14.34 -48.12 44.40
CA GLN A 406 12.88 -48.13 44.28
C GLN A 406 12.28 -47.50 45.54
N LEU A 407 11.08 -46.90 45.48
CA LEU A 407 9.93 -47.27 46.33
C LEU A 407 8.71 -46.36 46.09
N LYS A 408 7.57 -47.02 45.89
CA LYS A 408 6.19 -46.65 46.28
C LYS A 408 5.55 -45.35 45.81
N GLU A 409 4.37 -45.55 45.24
CA GLU A 409 3.23 -44.63 45.37
C GLU A 409 2.94 -44.30 46.84
N GLN A 410 2.63 -43.03 47.15
CA GLN A 410 1.77 -42.75 48.30
C GLN A 410 0.99 -41.45 48.09
N ASN A 411 -0.34 -41.54 48.23
CA ASN A 411 -1.25 -40.40 48.11
C ASN A 411 -1.11 -39.48 49.34
N SER A 412 -0.81 -38.20 49.12
CA SER A 412 -1.07 -37.15 50.12
C SER A 412 -1.23 -35.76 49.48
N THR A 413 -2.47 -35.42 49.11
CA THR A 413 -2.97 -34.04 49.17
C THR A 413 -2.87 -33.56 50.64
N PRO A 414 -2.60 -32.26 50.88
CA PRO A 414 -3.71 -31.30 50.90
C PRO A 414 -3.41 -29.89 50.34
N HIS A 415 -4.48 -29.29 49.82
CA HIS A 415 -4.87 -27.86 49.78
C HIS A 415 -3.79 -26.75 49.81
N LEU A 416 -3.70 -25.87 48.80
CA LEU A 416 -4.68 -24.82 48.42
C LEU A 416 -4.68 -23.60 49.37
N VAL A 417 -3.58 -22.84 49.38
CA VAL A 417 -3.53 -21.41 49.80
C VAL A 417 -2.48 -20.67 48.95
N ALA A 418 -2.90 -19.95 47.91
CA ALA A 418 -2.09 -18.94 47.20
C ALA A 418 -2.87 -18.05 46.20
N ILE A 419 -4.13 -18.37 45.86
CA ILE A 419 -4.95 -17.59 44.89
C ILE A 419 -6.20 -17.05 45.59
N ALA A 420 -6.03 -16.01 46.41
CA ALA A 420 -7.13 -15.27 47.04
C ALA A 420 -6.68 -13.90 47.57
N ILE A 421 -6.67 -12.87 46.71
CA ILE A 421 -6.95 -11.43 47.00
C ILE A 421 -6.99 -10.69 45.64
N SER A 422 -8.16 -10.66 45.00
CA SER A 422 -8.66 -9.59 44.10
C SER A 422 -10.05 -9.95 43.50
N GLN A 423 -10.98 -10.46 44.31
CA GLN A 423 -12.34 -10.82 43.85
C GLN A 423 -13.45 -10.32 44.80
N HIS A 424 -13.30 -9.13 45.37
CA HIS A 424 -14.37 -8.46 46.13
C HIS A 424 -14.33 -6.93 45.90
N LEU A 425 -14.79 -6.46 44.72
CA LEU A 425 -15.39 -5.11 44.54
C LEU A 425 -16.01 -4.87 43.14
N THR A 426 -16.67 -5.88 42.54
CA THR A 426 -17.41 -5.70 41.27
C THR A 426 -18.71 -6.52 41.24
N LEU A 427 -19.56 -6.32 42.26
CA LEU A 427 -20.87 -6.98 42.38
C LEU A 427 -21.97 -5.99 42.80
N ALA A 428 -22.25 -5.02 41.93
CA ALA A 428 -23.49 -4.23 41.93
C ALA A 428 -23.63 -3.46 40.61
N TYR A 429 -24.30 -4.05 39.61
CA TYR A 429 -25.30 -3.43 38.72
C TYR A 429 -25.68 -4.42 37.60
N VAL A 430 -26.86 -5.05 37.73
CA VAL A 430 -27.58 -5.76 36.67
C VAL A 430 -29.05 -5.32 36.76
N GLU A 431 -29.74 -5.28 35.63
CA GLU A 431 -31.00 -4.57 35.44
C GLU A 431 -32.21 -5.10 36.25
N THR A 432 -33.13 -4.18 36.55
CA THR A 432 -34.58 -4.46 36.53
C THR A 432 -35.31 -3.31 35.81
N GLN A 433 -35.98 -3.58 34.69
CA GLN A 433 -36.88 -2.64 34.02
C GLN A 433 -38.35 -2.94 34.35
N ASP A 434 -39.15 -1.92 34.66
CA ASP A 434 -40.38 -1.51 33.92
C ASP A 434 -40.95 -0.22 34.57
N PRO A 435 -41.53 0.76 33.83
CA PRO A 435 -41.87 2.07 34.39
C PRO A 435 -43.37 2.25 34.72
N LYS A 436 -43.70 2.91 35.84
CA LYS A 436 -44.94 3.71 36.01
C LYS A 436 -44.93 4.67 37.22
N LYS A 437 -45.33 5.93 36.94
CA LYS A 437 -45.96 6.93 37.83
C LYS A 437 -45.09 7.67 38.89
N ALA A 438 -45.67 8.81 39.32
CA ALA A 438 -45.37 9.61 40.51
C ALA A 438 -44.13 10.53 40.49
N ASP A 439 -44.24 11.63 39.73
CA ASP A 439 -43.83 12.96 40.22
C ASP A 439 -44.42 13.24 41.63
N LEU A 440 -43.68 13.92 42.51
CA LEU A 440 -44.13 15.12 43.26
C LEU A 440 -43.14 15.57 44.39
N ARG A 441 -42.34 16.60 44.07
CA ARG A 441 -42.03 17.84 44.85
C ARG A 441 -41.57 17.83 46.34
N HIS A 442 -40.61 18.74 46.60
CA HIS A 442 -40.33 19.47 47.86
C HIS A 442 -39.73 18.67 49.05
N ALA A 443 -38.90 19.24 49.95
CA ALA A 443 -38.23 20.56 50.04
C ALA A 443 -36.91 20.46 50.87
N PRO A 444 -36.00 21.46 50.80
CA PRO A 444 -34.75 21.55 51.59
C PRO A 444 -34.94 22.40 52.87
N PRO A 445 -33.86 22.78 53.59
CA PRO A 445 -32.80 21.98 54.21
C PRO A 445 -32.75 22.22 55.75
N ASP A 446 -31.90 21.50 56.51
CA ASP A 446 -31.15 22.12 57.62
C ASP A 446 -30.00 21.24 58.15
N ALA A 447 -29.16 21.78 59.05
CA ALA A 447 -27.81 21.29 59.34
C ALA A 447 -27.58 20.65 60.73
N LEU A 448 -26.47 19.90 60.88
CA LEU A 448 -25.48 19.87 61.99
C LEU A 448 -24.71 18.51 62.02
N PRO A 449 -23.50 18.42 62.62
CA PRO A 449 -22.48 19.44 62.86
C PRO A 449 -21.12 19.09 62.20
N ALA A 450 -20.17 20.03 62.21
CA ALA A 450 -18.82 19.78 61.70
C ALA A 450 -17.93 18.98 62.68
N GLN A 451 -17.09 18.09 62.15
CA GLN A 451 -15.88 17.62 62.81
C GLN A 451 -14.67 18.01 61.97
N THR A 452 -13.64 18.59 62.59
CA THR A 452 -12.42 19.04 61.93
C THR A 452 -11.32 17.97 62.02
N PRO A 453 -10.79 17.45 60.89
CA PRO A 453 -9.61 16.61 60.90
C PRO A 453 -8.39 17.42 61.35
N LYS A 454 -7.88 17.13 62.54
CA LYS A 454 -6.54 17.58 62.97
C LYS A 454 -5.50 16.65 62.35
N GLY A 455 -4.35 17.22 61.97
CA GLY A 455 -3.15 16.46 61.64
C GLY A 455 -2.79 16.49 60.16
N THR A 456 -2.00 17.49 59.77
CA THR A 456 -1.21 17.41 58.54
C THR A 456 -0.05 16.44 58.81
N GLU A 457 -0.26 15.14 58.56
CA GLU A 457 0.84 14.18 58.60
C GLU A 457 1.82 14.50 57.45
N LYS A 458 2.88 15.24 57.80
CA LYS A 458 4.09 15.24 56.99
C LYS A 458 4.59 13.80 56.93
N ILE A 459 4.42 13.16 55.78
CA ILE A 459 5.09 11.89 55.47
C ILE A 459 6.59 12.12 55.66
N LYS A 460 7.14 11.63 56.78
CA LYS A 460 8.58 11.51 56.92
C LYS A 460 9.01 10.52 55.86
N MET A 461 9.80 10.96 54.89
CA MET A 461 10.53 10.02 54.04
C MET A 461 11.34 9.11 54.97
N GLY A 462 11.01 7.82 54.97
CA GLY A 462 11.92 6.78 55.42
C GLY A 462 13.23 6.93 54.65
N SER A 463 14.34 6.56 55.29
CA SER A 463 15.72 6.81 54.82
C SER A 463 15.85 6.86 53.30
N ALA A 464 16.25 8.02 52.76
CA ALA A 464 16.47 8.22 51.34
C ALA A 464 17.62 7.33 50.85
N SER A 465 17.27 6.10 50.46
CA SER A 465 18.06 5.35 49.51
C SER A 465 18.11 6.15 48.20
N ASN A 466 19.26 6.16 47.53
CA ASN A 466 19.44 6.90 46.29
C ASN A 466 18.59 6.25 45.17
N MET A 467 17.32 6.63 45.06
CA MET A 467 16.48 6.31 43.91
C MET A 467 17.15 6.86 42.66
N ALA A 468 17.16 6.07 41.59
CA ALA A 468 17.84 6.46 40.37
C ALA A 468 17.01 7.53 39.63
N GLU A 469 17.50 8.77 39.61
CA GLU A 469 16.91 9.86 38.82
C GLU A 469 17.32 9.77 37.35
N TYR A 470 16.36 9.86 36.43
CA TYR A 470 16.54 9.89 34.98
C TYR A 470 15.95 11.18 34.39
N ASP A 471 16.58 11.70 33.34
CA ASP A 471 16.02 12.86 32.62
C ASP A 471 14.83 12.45 31.75
N PHE A 472 14.86 11.23 31.23
CA PHE A 472 13.84 10.71 30.33
C PHE A 472 13.74 9.18 30.44
N VAL A 473 12.51 8.67 30.52
CA VAL A 473 12.22 7.23 30.50
C VAL A 473 11.26 6.90 29.36
N VAL A 474 11.62 5.87 28.58
CA VAL A 474 10.77 5.27 27.55
C VAL A 474 10.29 3.92 28.05
N ILE A 475 9.01 3.61 27.91
CA ILE A 475 8.44 2.32 28.32
C ILE A 475 7.96 1.58 27.08
N GLY A 476 8.62 0.46 26.78
CA GLY A 476 8.58 -0.27 25.52
C GLY A 476 9.88 -0.10 24.72
N ALA A 477 10.47 -1.22 24.30
CA ALA A 477 11.65 -1.35 23.43
C ALA A 477 11.28 -2.00 22.07
N GLY A 478 10.03 -1.84 21.65
CA GLY A 478 9.59 -2.09 20.27
C GLY A 478 9.80 -0.87 19.35
N LEU A 479 9.35 -1.00 18.09
CA LEU A 479 9.45 0.01 17.02
C LEU A 479 9.41 1.48 17.48
N TYR A 480 8.30 1.88 18.12
CA TYR A 480 8.06 3.25 18.57
C TYR A 480 8.99 3.69 19.71
N GLY A 481 9.33 2.77 20.63
CA GLY A 481 10.21 3.06 21.75
C GLY A 481 11.67 3.23 21.33
N LEU A 482 12.15 2.40 20.42
CA LEU A 482 13.48 2.52 19.82
C LEU A 482 13.61 3.83 19.02
N ALA A 483 12.60 4.17 18.21
CA ALA A 483 12.55 5.43 17.46
C ALA A 483 12.63 6.66 18.39
N VAL A 484 11.85 6.66 19.48
CA VAL A 484 11.85 7.73 20.48
C VAL A 484 13.18 7.81 21.23
N ALA A 485 13.71 6.69 21.72
CA ALA A 485 14.97 6.67 22.47
C ALA A 485 16.14 7.18 21.62
N LYS A 486 16.28 6.66 20.39
CA LYS A 486 17.29 7.09 19.40
C LYS A 486 17.16 8.57 19.08
N THR A 487 15.97 9.04 18.73
CA THR A 487 15.76 10.45 18.32
C THR A 487 16.00 11.42 19.48
N TYR A 488 15.58 11.06 20.70
CA TYR A 488 15.82 11.90 21.87
C TYR A 488 17.29 11.95 22.28
N LEU A 489 18.04 10.83 22.14
CA LEU A 489 19.49 10.80 22.33
C LEU A 489 20.23 11.63 21.27
N GLN A 490 19.84 11.52 19.99
CA GLN A 490 20.42 12.30 18.90
C GLN A 490 20.31 13.82 19.12
N VAL A 491 19.19 14.27 19.72
CA VAL A 491 18.97 15.68 20.08
C VAL A 491 19.61 16.05 21.43
N ASN A 492 19.73 15.10 22.37
CA ASN A 492 20.23 15.33 23.74
C ASN A 492 21.27 14.27 24.18
N PRO A 493 22.48 14.18 23.59
CA PRO A 493 23.39 13.04 23.84
C PRO A 493 23.85 12.86 25.29
N SER A 494 23.84 13.92 26.09
CA SER A 494 24.19 13.91 27.52
C SER A 494 23.02 13.54 28.45
N THR A 495 21.83 13.23 27.91
CA THR A 495 20.64 12.96 28.71
C THR A 495 20.70 11.57 29.37
N ARG A 496 20.33 11.49 30.65
CA ARG A 496 20.27 10.20 31.36
C ARG A 496 18.96 9.49 31.00
N LEU A 497 18.99 8.78 29.87
CA LEU A 497 17.88 7.99 29.33
C LEU A 497 17.85 6.55 29.88
N LEU A 498 16.66 6.01 30.10
CA LEU A 498 16.41 4.58 30.31
C LEU A 498 15.23 4.10 29.46
N VAL A 499 15.35 2.91 28.86
CA VAL A 499 14.22 2.19 28.26
C VAL A 499 13.87 0.99 29.15
N LEU A 500 12.60 0.86 29.54
CA LEU A 500 12.09 -0.31 30.27
C LEU A 500 11.21 -1.15 29.34
N ASP A 501 11.45 -2.46 29.25
CA ASP A 501 10.58 -3.39 28.52
C ASP A 501 10.41 -4.71 29.30
N SER A 502 9.22 -5.30 29.24
CA SER A 502 8.88 -6.54 29.95
C SER A 502 9.32 -7.81 29.22
N GLY A 503 9.66 -7.72 27.93
CA GLY A 503 10.14 -8.85 27.13
C GLY A 503 11.46 -9.43 27.62
N LYS A 504 11.70 -10.70 27.28
CA LYS A 504 12.99 -11.37 27.46
C LYS A 504 14.01 -10.89 26.40
N SER A 505 13.55 -10.28 25.30
CA SER A 505 14.36 -9.59 24.30
C SER A 505 13.65 -8.36 23.69
N LEU A 506 14.40 -7.48 23.01
CA LEU A 506 13.85 -6.24 22.41
C LEU A 506 13.07 -6.50 21.11
N GLY A 507 12.32 -5.50 20.62
CA GLY A 507 11.57 -5.55 19.35
C GLY A 507 10.04 -5.63 19.52
N GLY A 508 9.53 -5.89 20.73
CA GLY A 508 8.12 -5.77 21.11
C GLY A 508 7.18 -6.80 20.47
N THR A 509 6.75 -6.56 19.22
CA THR A 509 6.06 -7.59 18.41
C THR A 509 7.06 -8.55 17.78
N TRP A 510 8.31 -8.10 17.59
CA TRP A 510 9.42 -8.83 16.97
C TRP A 510 10.50 -9.19 18.00
N CYS A 511 10.15 -9.41 19.27
CA CYS A 511 11.06 -10.02 20.24
C CYS A 511 11.18 -11.53 19.98
N ALA A 512 12.38 -12.10 20.21
CA ALA A 512 12.75 -13.45 19.84
C ALA A 512 11.78 -14.51 20.38
N GLU A 513 11.32 -14.36 21.63
CA GLU A 513 10.39 -15.26 22.30
C GLU A 513 8.98 -15.31 21.66
N ARG A 514 8.61 -14.34 20.81
CA ARG A 514 7.33 -14.30 20.07
C ARG A 514 7.45 -14.78 18.63
N LEU A 515 8.64 -15.12 18.15
CA LEU A 515 8.86 -15.56 16.78
C LEU A 515 8.46 -17.03 16.60
N TYR A 516 7.74 -17.33 15.52
CA TYR A 516 7.33 -18.69 15.14
C TYR A 516 7.72 -18.96 13.68
N ASP A 517 7.80 -20.23 13.30
CA ASP A 517 8.19 -20.64 11.95
C ASP A 517 7.27 -20.02 10.88
N GLY A 518 7.86 -19.39 9.85
CA GLY A 518 7.08 -18.78 8.77
C GLY A 518 6.41 -17.44 9.12
N LEU A 519 6.80 -16.79 10.23
CA LEU A 519 6.49 -15.38 10.48
C LEU A 519 7.26 -14.47 9.51
N TYR A 520 6.53 -13.70 8.69
CA TYR A 520 7.06 -12.70 7.76
C TYR A 520 6.35 -11.34 7.92
N THR A 521 6.99 -10.24 7.51
CA THR A 521 6.37 -8.91 7.41
C THR A 521 5.28 -8.86 6.33
N ASN A 522 4.18 -8.13 6.55
CA ASN A 522 3.22 -7.81 5.47
C ASN A 522 3.87 -6.92 4.39
N ASN A 523 4.67 -5.94 4.84
CA ASN A 523 5.36 -4.96 4.02
C ASN A 523 6.71 -5.48 3.50
N LEU A 524 7.19 -4.97 2.37
CA LEU A 524 8.44 -5.42 1.72
C LEU A 524 9.70 -4.61 2.14
N VAL A 525 10.90 -5.17 1.91
CA VAL A 525 12.18 -4.41 1.97
C VAL A 525 12.12 -3.18 1.07
N GLY A 526 12.70 -2.06 1.53
CA GLY A 526 12.45 -0.71 1.02
C GLY A 526 11.37 0.04 1.80
N MET A 527 10.66 -0.63 2.72
CA MET A 527 9.45 -0.11 3.38
C MET A 527 9.35 -0.45 4.89
N VAL A 528 10.28 -1.27 5.43
CA VAL A 528 10.27 -1.80 6.82
C VAL A 528 11.56 -1.47 7.58
N GLU A 529 12.01 -0.24 7.42
CA GLU A 529 13.28 0.27 7.94
C GLU A 529 13.15 1.74 8.35
N PHE A 530 14.11 2.24 9.14
CA PHE A 530 14.28 3.65 9.47
C PHE A 530 15.07 4.39 8.39
N GLY A 531 14.79 5.70 8.22
CA GLY A 531 15.32 6.49 7.11
C GLY A 531 16.84 6.71 7.15
N ASP A 532 17.45 6.58 8.33
CA ASP A 532 18.91 6.64 8.52
C ASP A 532 19.52 5.30 9.00
N PHE A 533 18.82 4.19 8.82
CA PHE A 533 19.35 2.84 9.01
C PHE A 533 18.67 1.85 8.04
N PRO A 534 18.97 1.89 6.74
CA PRO A 534 18.34 1.02 5.74
C PRO A 534 18.68 -0.46 5.97
N MET A 535 17.83 -1.36 5.47
CA MET A 535 18.05 -2.81 5.53
C MET A 535 18.82 -3.27 4.29
N ASP A 536 20.14 -3.16 4.35
CA ASP A 536 21.06 -3.56 3.28
C ASP A 536 21.15 -5.09 3.09
N PHE A 537 21.54 -5.50 1.89
CA PHE A 537 21.62 -6.93 1.53
C PHE A 537 22.83 -7.61 2.19
N GLU A 538 23.97 -6.93 2.29
CA GLU A 538 25.20 -7.49 2.86
C GLU A 538 25.06 -7.87 4.34
N THR A 539 24.36 -7.05 5.14
CA THR A 539 24.16 -7.26 6.58
C THR A 539 22.97 -8.16 6.87
N PHE A 540 21.84 -7.98 6.17
CA PHE A 540 20.57 -8.65 6.53
C PHE A 540 20.24 -9.85 5.65
N GLY A 541 20.77 -9.94 4.43
CA GLY A 541 20.63 -11.10 3.53
C GLY A 541 19.28 -11.21 2.82
N ILE A 542 18.43 -10.17 2.87
CA ILE A 542 17.09 -10.17 2.27
C ILE A 542 17.08 -9.21 1.06
N PRO A 543 16.68 -9.68 -0.15
CA PRO A 543 16.74 -8.85 -1.34
C PRO A 543 15.64 -7.76 -1.37
N PRO A 544 15.84 -6.67 -2.13
CA PRO A 544 14.84 -5.61 -2.30
C PRO A 544 13.48 -6.15 -2.79
N ASN A 545 12.40 -5.59 -2.26
CA ASN A 545 11.02 -6.02 -2.50
C ASN A 545 10.69 -7.48 -2.08
N ALA A 546 11.45 -8.10 -1.18
CA ALA A 546 11.03 -9.34 -0.50
C ALA A 546 10.36 -9.05 0.86
N HIS A 547 9.60 -10.04 1.37
CA HIS A 547 9.10 -10.03 2.75
C HIS A 547 10.22 -10.42 3.72
N VAL A 548 10.30 -9.75 4.87
CA VAL A 548 11.37 -9.96 5.85
C VAL A 548 10.95 -11.03 6.86
N PRO A 549 11.76 -12.09 7.09
CA PRO A 549 11.49 -13.07 8.15
C PRO A 549 11.54 -12.41 9.54
N GLY A 550 10.71 -12.88 10.48
CA GLY A 550 10.66 -12.32 11.83
C GLY A 550 11.99 -12.33 12.58
N ALA A 551 12.82 -13.35 12.36
CA ALA A 551 14.18 -13.42 12.92
C ALA A 551 15.12 -12.33 12.34
N VAL A 552 14.93 -11.92 11.08
CA VAL A 552 15.69 -10.82 10.48
C VAL A 552 15.16 -9.47 10.97
N MET A 553 13.85 -9.30 11.16
CA MET A 553 13.31 -8.12 11.83
C MET A 553 13.86 -7.95 13.26
N HIS A 554 13.97 -9.05 14.02
CA HIS A 554 14.60 -9.02 15.34
C HIS A 554 16.06 -8.59 15.27
N ARG A 555 16.88 -9.22 14.40
CA ARG A 555 18.26 -8.81 14.14
C ARG A 555 18.38 -7.34 13.76
N TYR A 556 17.47 -6.84 12.91
CA TYR A 556 17.43 -5.46 12.46
C TYR A 556 17.18 -4.47 13.62
N PHE A 557 16.17 -4.73 14.46
CA PHE A 557 15.94 -3.89 15.66
C PHE A 557 17.11 -3.97 16.66
N THR A 558 17.78 -5.12 16.79
CA THR A 558 18.97 -5.25 17.64
C THR A 558 20.15 -4.46 17.08
N ALA A 559 20.43 -4.56 15.78
CA ALA A 559 21.48 -3.80 15.11
C ALA A 559 21.22 -2.29 15.17
N TYR A 560 19.99 -1.83 14.93
CA TYR A 560 19.58 -0.44 15.09
C TYR A 560 19.82 0.08 16.52
N ALA A 561 19.39 -0.70 17.53
CA ALA A 561 19.57 -0.33 18.92
C ALA A 561 21.06 -0.27 19.33
N GLN A 562 21.90 -1.16 18.79
CA GLN A 562 23.35 -1.16 19.04
C GLN A 562 24.06 -0.01 18.32
N HIS A 563 23.71 0.24 17.05
CA HIS A 563 24.33 1.28 16.22
C HIS A 563 24.15 2.69 16.77
N PHE A 564 23.00 3.00 17.38
CA PHE A 564 22.71 4.32 17.95
C PHE A 564 22.87 4.41 19.49
N GLY A 565 23.57 3.47 20.14
CA GLY A 565 23.76 3.48 21.60
C GLY A 565 22.45 3.42 22.40
N VAL A 566 21.39 2.80 21.86
CA VAL A 566 20.14 2.59 22.59
C VAL A 566 20.22 1.31 23.42
N TYR A 567 20.89 0.26 22.92
CA TYR A 567 20.87 -1.09 23.47
C TYR A 567 21.31 -1.16 24.94
N GLU A 568 22.40 -0.50 25.29
CA GLU A 568 22.95 -0.43 26.66
C GLU A 568 22.09 0.43 27.62
N ARG A 569 21.11 1.17 27.09
CA ARG A 569 20.09 1.91 27.85
C ARG A 569 18.77 1.13 27.97
N ILE A 570 18.66 -0.07 27.37
CA ILE A 570 17.49 -0.95 27.53
C ILE A 570 17.66 -1.85 28.75
N LYS A 571 16.63 -1.88 29.61
CA LYS A 571 16.47 -2.86 30.67
C LYS A 571 15.28 -3.76 30.34
N LEU A 572 15.60 -4.97 29.90
CA LEU A 572 14.66 -6.06 29.60
C LEU A 572 14.09 -6.68 30.89
N ARG A 573 13.11 -7.57 30.76
CA ARG A 573 12.43 -8.28 31.88
C ARG A 573 11.95 -7.33 32.98
N SER A 574 11.57 -6.10 32.63
CA SER A 574 11.30 -4.99 33.55
C SER A 574 9.90 -4.43 33.31
N THR A 575 8.91 -5.04 33.96
CA THR A 575 7.49 -4.71 33.79
C THR A 575 7.11 -3.51 34.66
N VAL A 576 6.74 -2.39 34.04
CA VAL A 576 6.26 -1.20 34.78
C VAL A 576 4.88 -1.48 35.39
N THR A 577 4.80 -1.37 36.72
CA THR A 577 3.60 -1.67 37.53
C THR A 577 2.80 -0.43 37.92
N SER A 578 3.43 0.75 37.99
CA SER A 578 2.74 2.04 38.03
C SER A 578 3.67 3.21 37.70
N ALA A 579 3.07 4.34 37.30
CA ALA A 579 3.77 5.63 37.18
C ALA A 579 2.93 6.74 37.85
N GLN A 580 3.49 7.35 38.90
CA GLN A 580 2.86 8.39 39.69
C GLN A 580 3.44 9.77 39.37
N LEU A 581 2.58 10.72 39.02
CA LEU A 581 2.95 12.13 38.93
C LEU A 581 3.10 12.71 40.34
N LEU A 582 4.26 13.29 40.63
CA LEU A 582 4.55 14.00 41.87
C LEU A 582 4.17 15.49 41.75
N GLU A 583 4.01 16.17 42.90
CA GLU A 583 3.64 17.60 42.92
C GLU A 583 4.64 18.52 42.20
N GLY A 584 5.92 18.11 42.11
CA GLY A 584 6.96 18.82 41.36
C GLY A 584 6.91 18.63 39.83
N GLY A 585 6.05 17.74 39.32
CA GLY A 585 5.95 17.41 37.89
C GLY A 585 6.78 16.21 37.44
N ASP A 586 7.66 15.67 38.29
CA ASP A 586 8.41 14.44 38.02
C ASP A 586 7.54 13.17 38.17
N TRP A 587 7.95 12.09 37.51
CA TRP A 587 7.31 10.78 37.56
C TRP A 587 8.06 9.83 38.49
N HIS A 588 7.40 9.32 39.53
CA HIS A 588 7.85 8.17 40.30
C HIS A 588 7.35 6.90 39.62
N ILE A 589 8.27 6.07 39.11
CA ILE A 589 7.93 4.88 38.32
C ILE A 589 8.34 3.64 39.10
N LYS A 590 7.37 2.74 39.32
CA LYS A 590 7.58 1.42 39.92
C LYS A 590 7.56 0.35 38.85
N TYR A 591 8.49 -0.58 38.93
CA TYR A 591 8.60 -1.66 37.97
C TYR A 591 9.22 -2.91 38.60
N ASP A 592 8.75 -4.06 38.15
CA ASP A 592 9.14 -5.36 38.66
C ASP A 592 10.12 -6.02 37.68
N VAL A 593 11.24 -6.51 38.19
CA VAL A 593 12.31 -7.12 37.40
C VAL A 593 12.33 -8.63 37.61
N GLU A 594 12.19 -9.40 36.54
CA GLU A 594 12.25 -10.87 36.59
C GLU A 594 13.71 -11.36 36.55
N HIS A 595 14.03 -12.28 37.45
CA HIS A 595 15.32 -12.96 37.57
C HIS A 595 15.15 -14.49 37.38
N GLY A 596 16.26 -15.20 37.17
CA GLY A 596 16.25 -16.62 36.80
C GLY A 596 16.00 -16.87 35.31
N ALA A 597 16.04 -18.14 34.91
CA ALA A 597 15.81 -18.54 33.51
C ALA A 597 14.35 -18.25 33.10
N ASP A 598 13.41 -18.77 33.87
CA ASP A 598 11.99 -18.75 33.52
C ASP A 598 11.26 -17.52 34.06
N GLY A 599 11.65 -17.02 35.23
CA GLY A 599 11.16 -15.77 35.83
C GLY A 599 10.75 -15.89 37.30
N ASP A 600 11.21 -16.93 37.99
CA ASP A 600 10.69 -17.39 39.29
C ASP A 600 10.96 -16.42 40.45
N GLU A 601 11.95 -15.52 40.30
CA GLU A 601 12.26 -14.47 41.27
C GLU A 601 11.95 -13.09 40.70
N THR A 602 10.89 -12.44 41.21
CA THR A 602 10.51 -11.09 40.80
C THR A 602 10.91 -10.06 41.86
N LYS A 603 11.67 -9.03 41.47
CA LYS A 603 12.16 -7.97 42.36
C LYS A 603 11.67 -6.59 41.94
N GLN A 604 10.82 -5.98 42.76
CA GLN A 604 10.38 -4.59 42.58
C GLN A 604 11.54 -3.59 42.72
N GLN A 605 11.54 -2.59 41.84
CA GLN A 605 12.50 -1.49 41.78
C GLN A 605 11.75 -0.17 41.48
N GLU A 606 12.36 0.95 41.86
CA GLU A 606 11.76 2.28 41.77
C GLU A 606 12.76 3.29 41.21
N LEU A 607 12.26 4.27 40.46
CA LEU A 607 13.04 5.36 39.90
C LEU A 607 12.24 6.67 39.83
N ILE A 608 12.94 7.79 39.63
CA ILE A 608 12.34 9.11 39.36
C ILE A 608 12.70 9.51 37.92
N ALA A 609 11.74 10.07 37.17
CA ALA A 609 11.92 10.48 35.78
C ALA A 609 11.29 11.85 35.49
N LYS A 610 12.06 12.80 34.97
CA LYS A 610 11.55 14.16 34.65
C LYS A 610 10.57 14.18 33.48
N LYS A 611 10.71 13.24 32.54
CA LYS A 611 9.83 13.04 31.39
C LYS A 611 9.61 11.56 31.13
N MET A 612 8.43 11.20 30.62
CA MET A 612 8.05 9.82 30.30
C MET A 612 7.42 9.71 28.92
N VAL A 613 7.80 8.69 28.14
CA VAL A 613 7.06 8.24 26.94
C VAL A 613 6.56 6.82 27.12
N LEU A 614 5.27 6.64 26.86
CA LEU A 614 4.60 5.36 26.81
C LEU A 614 4.54 4.86 25.36
N ALA A 615 5.40 3.89 25.04
CA ALA A 615 5.59 3.29 23.72
C ALA A 615 5.31 1.76 23.72
N THR A 616 4.42 1.31 24.61
CA THR A 616 4.07 -0.10 24.85
C THR A 616 3.39 -0.81 23.68
N GLY A 617 3.01 -0.07 22.63
CA GLY A 617 2.31 -0.56 21.46
C GLY A 617 0.87 -1.02 21.72
N THR A 618 0.21 -1.48 20.65
CA THR A 618 -1.20 -1.92 20.65
C THR A 618 -1.36 -3.44 20.46
N THR A 619 -0.26 -4.20 20.50
CA THR A 619 -0.19 -5.66 20.21
C THR A 619 0.46 -6.46 21.34
N SER A 620 0.22 -6.02 22.58
CA SER A 620 0.94 -6.48 23.79
C SER A 620 0.03 -7.20 24.79
N VAL A 621 -1.21 -6.71 24.97
CA VAL A 621 -2.24 -7.29 25.85
C VAL A 621 -3.30 -8.01 25.01
N PRO A 622 -3.44 -9.35 25.13
CA PRO A 622 -4.36 -10.14 24.31
C PRO A 622 -5.83 -9.88 24.66
N ASN A 623 -6.72 -9.95 23.67
CA ASN A 623 -8.16 -9.85 23.85
C ASN A 623 -8.81 -11.25 23.78
N ILE A 624 -8.71 -12.02 24.87
CA ILE A 624 -9.33 -13.36 24.96
C ILE A 624 -10.82 -13.20 25.28
N PRO A 625 -11.75 -13.79 24.50
CA PRO A 625 -13.17 -13.72 24.79
C PRO A 625 -13.55 -14.61 25.98
N ASN A 626 -14.46 -14.14 26.84
CA ASN A 626 -15.09 -15.00 27.84
C ASN A 626 -16.18 -15.84 27.14
N ILE A 627 -15.94 -17.16 27.04
CA ILE A 627 -16.85 -18.13 26.42
C ILE A 627 -17.25 -19.15 27.49
N LYS A 628 -18.53 -19.56 27.51
CA LYS A 628 -19.00 -20.60 28.42
C LYS A 628 -18.19 -21.88 28.22
N GLY A 629 -17.56 -22.39 29.28
CA GLY A 629 -16.74 -23.60 29.24
C GLY A 629 -15.25 -23.39 28.96
N SER A 630 -14.74 -22.14 28.95
CA SER A 630 -13.29 -21.87 28.83
C SER A 630 -12.44 -22.61 29.88
N ASP A 631 -12.97 -22.81 31.09
CA ASP A 631 -12.27 -23.57 32.15
C ASP A 631 -12.22 -25.08 31.87
N GLU A 632 -13.13 -25.62 31.05
CA GLU A 632 -13.22 -27.06 30.75
C GLU A 632 -12.17 -27.51 29.72
N ILE A 633 -11.95 -26.69 28.68
CA ILE A 633 -10.90 -26.90 27.67
C ILE A 633 -9.49 -26.59 28.23
N GLY A 634 -9.41 -25.74 29.25
CA GLY A 634 -8.19 -25.47 30.01
C GLY A 634 -7.01 -25.03 29.13
N GLY A 635 -5.82 -25.58 29.41
CA GLY A 635 -4.58 -25.20 28.73
C GLY A 635 -4.51 -25.48 27.22
N HIS A 636 -5.49 -26.16 26.65
CA HIS A 636 -5.58 -26.37 25.19
C HIS A 636 -6.03 -25.09 24.45
N ALA A 637 -6.66 -24.14 25.15
CA ALA A 637 -7.04 -22.84 24.59
C ALA A 637 -6.03 -21.74 24.97
N PHE A 638 -5.55 -20.97 23.99
CA PHE A 638 -4.55 -19.91 24.20
C PHE A 638 -4.64 -18.80 23.16
N HIS A 639 -4.00 -17.65 23.40
CA HIS A 639 -3.99 -16.55 22.43
C HIS A 639 -2.85 -16.68 21.43
N PHE A 640 -3.06 -16.20 20.20
CA PHE A 640 -2.05 -16.16 19.13
C PHE A 640 -0.70 -15.52 19.53
N LYS A 641 -0.68 -14.69 20.59
CA LYS A 641 0.55 -14.12 21.18
C LYS A 641 1.60 -15.20 21.48
N ASP A 642 1.13 -16.36 21.91
CA ASP A 642 1.92 -17.39 22.57
C ASP A 642 2.17 -18.60 21.64
N LEU A 643 1.89 -18.44 20.32
CA LEU A 643 2.01 -19.50 19.30
C LEU A 643 3.41 -20.14 19.26
N SER A 644 4.45 -19.32 19.43
CA SER A 644 5.86 -19.77 19.53
C SER A 644 6.09 -20.73 20.69
N LEU A 645 5.40 -20.54 21.82
CA LEU A 645 5.53 -21.33 23.04
C LEU A 645 4.75 -22.65 22.99
N ARG A 646 3.83 -22.82 22.03
CA ARG A 646 2.95 -24.00 21.89
C ARG A 646 3.35 -24.92 20.74
N GLY A 647 4.52 -24.72 20.14
CA GLY A 647 4.98 -25.49 18.98
C GLY A 647 5.01 -27.02 19.20
N GLU A 648 5.41 -27.48 20.38
CA GLU A 648 5.46 -28.92 20.70
C GLU A 648 4.05 -29.51 20.89
N ASP A 649 3.13 -28.79 21.53
CA ASP A 649 1.74 -29.23 21.70
C ASP A 649 1.01 -29.30 20.36
N LEU A 650 1.17 -28.27 19.51
CA LEU A 650 0.58 -28.22 18.18
C LEU A 650 1.14 -29.31 17.26
N SER A 651 2.41 -29.71 17.44
CA SER A 651 2.98 -30.85 16.68
C SER A 651 2.42 -32.23 17.06
N LYS A 652 1.60 -32.30 18.11
CA LYS A 652 0.90 -33.51 18.59
C LYS A 652 -0.62 -33.40 18.44
N ALA A 653 -1.13 -32.29 17.92
CA ALA A 653 -2.55 -32.06 17.70
C ALA A 653 -2.97 -32.56 16.31
N ASP A 654 -4.03 -33.36 16.26
CA ASP A 654 -4.65 -33.76 14.98
C ASP A 654 -5.60 -32.66 14.48
N ASN A 655 -6.34 -32.01 15.39
CA ASN A 655 -7.40 -31.04 15.11
C ASN A 655 -7.15 -29.71 15.86
N VAL A 656 -6.91 -28.63 15.11
CA VAL A 656 -6.69 -27.28 15.66
C VAL A 656 -7.81 -26.35 15.24
N VAL A 657 -8.51 -25.76 16.20
CA VAL A 657 -9.52 -24.73 15.92
C VAL A 657 -8.86 -23.34 16.00
N VAL A 658 -9.05 -22.51 14.98
CA VAL A 658 -8.55 -21.11 14.96
C VAL A 658 -9.74 -20.15 14.96
N PHE A 659 -9.86 -19.32 15.99
CA PHE A 659 -10.96 -18.34 16.11
C PHE A 659 -10.50 -16.91 15.83
N GLY A 660 -10.90 -16.36 14.69
CA GLY A 660 -10.58 -14.99 14.27
C GLY A 660 -10.57 -14.85 12.74
N GLY A 661 -10.77 -13.63 12.21
CA GLY A 661 -10.92 -13.40 10.76
C GLY A 661 -9.87 -12.49 10.13
N SER A 662 -8.68 -12.35 10.72
CA SER A 662 -7.66 -11.36 10.31
C SER A 662 -6.25 -11.97 10.29
N LYS A 663 -5.20 -11.22 9.90
CA LYS A 663 -3.86 -11.76 9.57
C LYS A 663 -3.31 -12.80 10.56
N SER A 664 -3.43 -12.56 11.88
CA SER A 664 -3.03 -13.55 12.90
C SER A 664 -3.78 -14.88 12.85
N ALA A 665 -5.04 -14.90 12.42
CA ALA A 665 -5.78 -16.15 12.19
C ALA A 665 -5.26 -16.88 10.94
N ILE A 666 -4.99 -16.13 9.86
CA ILE A 666 -4.37 -16.65 8.63
C ILE A 666 -2.99 -17.25 8.93
N ASP A 667 -2.18 -16.59 9.75
CA ASP A 667 -0.88 -17.07 10.19
C ASP A 667 -0.99 -18.36 11.02
N ALA A 668 -1.96 -18.44 11.94
CA ALA A 668 -2.22 -19.66 12.73
C ALA A 668 -2.73 -20.82 11.86
N VAL A 669 -3.64 -20.55 10.91
CA VAL A 669 -4.14 -21.54 9.94
C VAL A 669 -2.99 -22.05 9.08
N TYR A 670 -2.18 -21.15 8.53
CA TYR A 670 -1.01 -21.49 7.74
C TYR A 670 0.02 -22.31 8.55
N TYR A 671 0.38 -21.87 9.76
CA TYR A 671 1.38 -22.52 10.61
C TYR A 671 1.05 -23.99 10.90
N ASN A 672 -0.23 -24.32 11.14
CA ASN A 672 -0.66 -25.68 11.43
C ASN A 672 -0.91 -26.48 10.14
N ALA A 673 -1.69 -25.97 9.19
CA ALA A 673 -2.03 -26.71 7.97
C ALA A 673 -0.83 -26.92 7.03
N SER A 674 0.19 -26.03 7.03
CA SER A 674 1.43 -26.28 6.28
C SER A 674 2.27 -27.43 6.87
N LYS A 675 2.08 -27.77 8.16
CA LYS A 675 2.70 -28.91 8.83
C LYS A 675 1.85 -30.21 8.72
N GLY A 676 0.66 -30.14 8.10
CA GLY A 676 -0.21 -31.28 7.82
C GLY A 676 -1.38 -31.47 8.81
N THR A 677 -1.44 -30.68 9.88
CA THR A 677 -2.53 -30.70 10.88
C THR A 677 -3.86 -30.23 10.28
N HIS A 678 -4.98 -30.81 10.73
CA HIS A 678 -6.32 -30.36 10.32
C HIS A 678 -6.69 -29.04 11.03
N VAL A 679 -7.22 -28.08 10.27
CA VAL A 679 -7.59 -26.76 10.82
C VAL A 679 -9.04 -26.40 10.54
N ASP A 680 -9.81 -26.25 11.61
CA ASP A 680 -11.13 -25.64 11.61
C ASP A 680 -11.01 -24.12 11.86
N TRP A 681 -11.15 -23.34 10.80
CA TRP A 681 -11.05 -21.88 10.84
C TRP A 681 -12.42 -21.24 11.08
N VAL A 682 -12.67 -20.82 12.33
CA VAL A 682 -13.94 -20.22 12.77
C VAL A 682 -13.88 -18.69 12.69
N ILE A 683 -14.81 -18.10 11.93
CA ILE A 683 -14.97 -16.66 11.76
C ILE A 683 -16.40 -16.28 12.18
N ARG A 684 -16.51 -15.55 13.30
CA ARG A 684 -17.79 -15.09 13.87
C ARG A 684 -18.71 -14.40 12.85
N GLU A 685 -19.92 -14.96 12.69
CA GLU A 685 -21.00 -14.40 11.87
C GLU A 685 -21.51 -13.07 12.44
N SER A 686 -21.63 -12.96 13.77
CA SER A 686 -21.90 -11.70 14.48
C SER A 686 -20.82 -10.61 14.31
N GLY A 687 -19.67 -10.98 13.71
CA GLY A 687 -18.53 -10.11 13.54
C GLY A 687 -18.55 -9.26 12.28
N ARG A 688 -17.36 -8.95 11.78
CA ARG A 688 -17.16 -8.26 10.48
C ARG A 688 -17.05 -9.23 9.30
N GLY A 689 -17.17 -10.53 9.56
CA GLY A 689 -16.71 -11.56 8.63
C GLY A 689 -15.18 -11.55 8.46
N PRO A 690 -14.69 -12.07 7.32
CA PRO A 690 -13.27 -12.09 6.97
C PRO A 690 -12.67 -10.70 6.72
N ALA A 691 -11.37 -10.56 6.97
CA ALA A 691 -10.56 -9.43 6.52
C ALA A 691 -10.16 -9.58 5.04
N TRP A 692 -9.82 -8.46 4.39
CA TRP A 692 -9.25 -8.50 3.04
C TRP A 692 -7.87 -9.13 3.05
N LEU A 693 -7.67 -10.04 2.10
CA LEU A 693 -6.38 -10.56 1.69
C LEU A 693 -6.05 -10.02 0.31
N MET A 694 -4.77 -9.78 0.05
CA MET A 694 -4.27 -9.32 -1.25
C MET A 694 -2.77 -9.60 -1.41
N ASN A 695 -2.29 -9.53 -2.65
CA ASN A 695 -0.88 -9.63 -2.98
C ASN A 695 -0.16 -8.28 -2.75
N SER A 696 1.14 -8.33 -2.48
CA SER A 696 1.98 -7.13 -2.27
C SER A 696 2.06 -6.22 -3.51
N PHE A 697 1.92 -6.83 -4.68
CA PHE A 697 1.78 -6.19 -5.98
C PHE A 697 0.35 -6.41 -6.47
N VAL A 698 -0.24 -5.38 -7.08
CA VAL A 698 -1.63 -5.37 -7.54
C VAL A 698 -1.75 -4.77 -8.94
N SER A 699 -2.86 -5.08 -9.62
CA SER A 699 -3.22 -4.61 -10.97
C SER A 699 -2.34 -5.17 -12.10
N PRO A 700 -2.77 -5.07 -13.38
CA PRO A 700 -2.00 -5.59 -14.53
C PRO A 700 -0.57 -5.04 -14.66
N LEU A 701 -0.31 -3.85 -14.10
CA LEU A 701 1.01 -3.22 -14.08
C LEU A 701 1.91 -3.67 -12.91
N LYS A 702 1.44 -4.62 -12.07
CA LYS A 702 2.15 -5.15 -10.89
C LYS A 702 2.72 -4.04 -9.98
N LEU A 703 1.91 -3.03 -9.70
CA LEU A 703 2.31 -1.91 -8.83
C LEU A 703 2.26 -2.36 -7.37
N GLN A 704 3.31 -2.07 -6.58
CA GLN A 704 3.30 -2.39 -5.16
C GLN A 704 2.22 -1.58 -4.43
N PHE A 705 1.25 -2.27 -3.81
CA PHE A 705 0.08 -1.66 -3.19
C PHE A 705 0.45 -0.59 -2.16
N GLU A 706 1.45 -0.87 -1.32
CA GLU A 706 1.90 0.06 -0.28
C GLU A 706 2.45 1.38 -0.88
N LYS A 707 3.23 1.30 -1.97
CA LYS A 707 3.81 2.46 -2.65
C LYS A 707 2.70 3.30 -3.28
N LEU A 708 1.74 2.65 -3.95
CA LEU A 708 0.57 3.31 -4.50
C LEU A 708 -0.22 4.07 -3.41
N ALA A 709 -0.50 3.41 -2.28
CA ALA A 709 -1.26 3.98 -1.16
C ALA A 709 -0.61 5.24 -0.54
N THR A 710 0.72 5.42 -0.64
CA THR A 710 1.43 6.61 -0.17
C THR A 710 1.84 7.60 -1.27
N THR A 711 1.26 7.52 -2.47
CA THR A 711 1.29 8.64 -3.45
C THR A 711 0.33 9.75 -3.01
N ARG A 712 0.67 11.03 -3.26
CA ARG A 712 -0.28 12.14 -2.99
C ARG A 712 -1.58 11.98 -3.79
N PHE A 713 -1.50 11.46 -5.01
CA PHE A 713 -2.66 11.12 -5.84
C PHE A 713 -3.68 10.23 -5.11
N MET A 714 -3.25 9.12 -4.50
CA MET A 714 -4.18 8.24 -3.76
C MET A 714 -4.75 8.92 -2.52
N THR A 715 -4.04 9.86 -1.89
CA THR A 715 -4.61 10.66 -0.78
C THR A 715 -5.88 11.39 -1.21
N PHE A 716 -5.97 11.89 -2.45
CA PHE A 716 -7.12 12.66 -2.94
C PHE A 716 -8.41 11.82 -3.05
N LEU A 717 -8.27 10.50 -3.21
CA LEU A 717 -9.39 9.57 -3.36
C LEU A 717 -10.09 9.28 -2.01
N SER A 718 -9.48 9.73 -0.92
CA SER A 718 -9.99 9.63 0.45
C SER A 718 -10.53 10.98 0.95
N PRO A 719 -11.59 11.04 1.79
CA PRO A 719 -11.77 12.19 2.66
C PRO A 719 -10.63 12.24 3.69
N CYS A 720 -10.32 13.41 4.25
CA CYS A 720 -9.21 13.56 5.21
C CYS A 720 -9.47 14.69 6.20
N ILE A 721 -9.29 14.41 7.49
CA ILE A 721 -9.43 15.38 8.58
C ILE A 721 -8.32 16.44 8.60
N TYR A 722 -7.09 16.04 8.22
CA TYR A 722 -5.88 16.87 8.19
C TYR A 722 -5.84 17.84 6.99
N ALA A 723 -5.09 18.94 7.16
CA ALA A 723 -4.87 19.92 6.10
C ALA A 723 -3.86 19.42 5.05
N ASP A 724 -4.37 19.11 3.86
CA ASP A 724 -3.65 18.71 2.66
C ASP A 724 -3.30 19.93 1.76
N ALA A 725 -2.20 19.84 1.02
CA ALA A 725 -1.72 20.86 0.10
C ALA A 725 -2.58 21.03 -1.18
N TYR A 726 -3.52 20.12 -1.48
CA TYR A 726 -4.33 20.11 -2.71
C TYR A 726 -5.85 20.15 -2.46
N PRO A 727 -6.38 21.09 -1.63
CA PRO A 727 -7.77 21.07 -1.18
C PRO A 727 -8.80 21.18 -2.32
N THR A 728 -8.48 21.84 -3.43
CA THR A 728 -9.38 21.99 -4.59
C THR A 728 -9.70 20.65 -5.26
N ILE A 729 -8.73 19.73 -5.35
CA ILE A 729 -8.93 18.41 -5.96
C ILE A 729 -9.82 17.56 -5.04
N ARG A 730 -9.51 17.57 -3.73
CA ARG A 730 -10.30 16.87 -2.72
C ARG A 730 -11.76 17.35 -2.70
N ARG A 731 -12.01 18.67 -2.77
CA ARG A 731 -13.38 19.22 -2.90
C ARG A 731 -14.09 18.80 -4.18
N LEU A 732 -13.39 18.78 -5.32
CA LEU A 732 -13.99 18.33 -6.58
C LEU A 732 -14.46 16.86 -6.51
N LEU A 733 -13.66 16.01 -5.86
CA LEU A 733 -13.93 14.58 -5.71
C LEU A 733 -14.97 14.27 -4.62
N HIS A 734 -14.90 14.91 -3.45
CA HIS A 734 -15.75 14.57 -2.30
C HIS A 734 -16.99 15.47 -2.18
N ASP A 735 -16.89 16.79 -2.34
CA ASP A 735 -18.06 17.68 -2.20
C ASP A 735 -19.10 17.46 -3.32
N THR A 736 -18.67 17.10 -4.54
CA THR A 736 -19.55 16.99 -5.71
C THR A 736 -20.18 15.60 -5.88
N ARG A 737 -21.45 15.54 -6.32
CA ARG A 737 -22.15 14.28 -6.61
C ARG A 737 -21.48 13.46 -7.74
N ILE A 738 -20.83 14.13 -8.68
CA ILE A 738 -20.12 13.50 -9.81
C ILE A 738 -18.80 12.89 -9.32
N GLY A 739 -18.02 13.62 -8.53
CA GLY A 739 -16.81 13.10 -7.90
C GLY A 739 -17.09 11.86 -7.05
N ARG A 740 -18.10 11.90 -6.18
CA ARG A 740 -18.53 10.73 -5.39
C ARG A 740 -19.06 9.56 -6.23
N ALA A 741 -19.54 9.80 -7.45
CA ALA A 741 -19.89 8.73 -8.38
C ALA A 741 -18.63 8.09 -9.00
N ILE A 742 -17.65 8.91 -9.41
CA ILE A 742 -16.35 8.45 -9.94
C ILE A 742 -15.60 7.62 -8.88
N LEU A 743 -15.49 8.11 -7.65
CA LEU A 743 -14.84 7.39 -6.54
C LEU A 743 -15.49 6.03 -6.27
N ARG A 744 -16.83 5.97 -6.23
CA ARG A 744 -17.55 4.69 -6.05
C ARG A 744 -17.41 3.74 -7.25
N GLY A 745 -17.19 4.26 -8.46
CA GLY A 745 -16.81 3.45 -9.62
C GLY A 745 -15.39 2.88 -9.49
N PHE A 746 -14.43 3.74 -9.10
CA PHE A 746 -13.03 3.40 -8.92
C PHE A 746 -12.82 2.33 -7.83
N PHE A 747 -13.38 2.51 -6.63
CA PHE A 747 -13.21 1.53 -5.56
C PHE A 747 -13.89 0.19 -5.86
N ARG A 748 -15.03 0.17 -6.58
CA ARG A 748 -15.64 -1.08 -7.08
C ARG A 748 -14.73 -1.84 -8.05
N MET A 749 -13.94 -1.13 -8.87
CA MET A 749 -12.96 -1.74 -9.77
C MET A 749 -11.83 -2.38 -8.96
N ILE A 750 -11.35 -1.72 -7.91
CA ILE A 750 -10.35 -2.29 -6.98
C ILE A 750 -10.93 -3.50 -6.24
N ASP A 751 -12.15 -3.42 -5.70
CA ASP A 751 -12.81 -4.52 -4.99
C ASP A 751 -12.90 -5.77 -5.90
N HIS A 752 -13.36 -5.60 -7.15
CA HIS A 752 -13.50 -6.69 -8.10
C HIS A 752 -12.16 -7.28 -8.54
N GLY A 753 -11.18 -6.42 -8.86
CA GLY A 753 -9.82 -6.84 -9.20
C GLY A 753 -9.15 -7.59 -8.05
N SER A 754 -9.26 -7.09 -6.82
CA SER A 754 -8.70 -7.73 -5.62
C SER A 754 -9.35 -9.09 -5.34
N ILE A 755 -10.66 -9.26 -5.60
CA ILE A 755 -11.34 -10.55 -5.46
C ILE A 755 -10.86 -11.58 -6.49
N GLN A 756 -10.54 -11.14 -7.71
CA GLN A 756 -9.98 -12.00 -8.78
C GLN A 756 -8.51 -12.34 -8.52
N GLU A 757 -7.67 -11.33 -8.27
CA GLU A 757 -6.23 -11.44 -8.04
C GLU A 757 -5.90 -12.24 -6.76
N SER A 758 -6.82 -12.27 -5.80
CA SER A 758 -6.72 -13.05 -4.56
C SER A 758 -7.47 -14.39 -4.62
N LYS A 759 -7.78 -14.93 -5.80
CA LYS A 759 -8.26 -16.32 -6.02
C LYS A 759 -9.43 -16.81 -5.15
N TYR A 760 -10.22 -15.90 -4.56
CA TYR A 760 -11.21 -16.29 -3.54
C TYR A 760 -12.26 -17.27 -4.06
N ASN A 761 -12.56 -17.27 -5.37
CA ASN A 761 -13.60 -18.11 -5.96
C ASN A 761 -13.11 -19.52 -6.36
N ASP A 762 -11.83 -19.83 -6.21
CA ASP A 762 -11.20 -21.05 -6.74
C ASP A 762 -11.60 -22.32 -5.93
N HIS A 763 -12.03 -22.16 -4.67
CA HIS A 763 -12.52 -23.25 -3.82
C HIS A 763 -13.79 -22.86 -3.03
N PRO A 764 -14.71 -23.78 -2.69
CA PRO A 764 -15.89 -23.47 -1.88
C PRO A 764 -15.55 -22.87 -0.51
N GLU A 765 -14.47 -23.35 0.12
CA GLU A 765 -14.00 -22.84 1.41
C GLU A 765 -13.38 -21.44 1.31
N THR A 766 -12.61 -21.18 0.26
CA THR A 766 -11.97 -19.87 0.06
C THR A 766 -13.02 -18.81 -0.29
N LYS A 767 -14.13 -19.22 -0.91
CA LYS A 767 -15.25 -18.34 -1.24
C LYS A 767 -15.97 -17.81 0.00
N LYS A 768 -15.92 -18.53 1.12
CA LYS A 768 -16.39 -18.06 2.44
C LYS A 768 -15.50 -16.94 3.02
N LEU A 769 -14.29 -16.75 2.50
CA LEU A 769 -13.33 -15.73 2.94
C LEU A 769 -13.50 -14.38 2.21
N ILE A 770 -14.47 -14.24 1.30
CA ILE A 770 -14.76 -12.96 0.62
C ILE A 770 -15.29 -11.95 1.67
N PRO A 771 -14.63 -10.79 1.89
CA PRO A 771 -15.04 -9.83 2.91
C PRO A 771 -16.42 -9.20 2.65
N HIS A 772 -17.16 -8.93 3.72
CA HIS A 772 -18.55 -8.44 3.65
C HIS A 772 -18.70 -6.96 3.23
N GLY A 773 -17.63 -6.29 2.78
CA GLY A 773 -17.68 -4.88 2.38
C GLY A 773 -16.40 -4.38 1.69
N SER A 774 -16.56 -3.31 0.90
CA SER A 774 -15.51 -2.72 0.07
C SER A 774 -14.22 -2.37 0.83
N VAL A 775 -13.09 -2.59 0.17
CA VAL A 775 -11.72 -2.44 0.72
C VAL A 775 -11.45 -1.03 1.27
N VAL A 776 -12.15 -0.01 0.76
CA VAL A 776 -11.96 1.37 1.21
C VAL A 776 -12.31 1.57 2.70
N TRP A 777 -13.23 0.77 3.27
CA TRP A 777 -13.78 0.99 4.62
C TRP A 777 -13.11 0.19 5.76
N ILE A 778 -12.12 -0.64 5.45
CA ILE A 778 -11.52 -1.59 6.42
C ILE A 778 -10.21 -1.11 7.06
N GLY A 779 -9.68 0.05 6.65
CA GLY A 779 -8.42 0.59 7.17
C GLY A 779 -7.27 -0.42 7.08
N THR A 780 -6.41 -0.50 8.09
CA THR A 780 -5.30 -1.46 8.17
C THR A 780 -5.72 -2.91 8.46
N THR A 781 -7.01 -3.25 8.38
CA THR A 781 -7.51 -4.64 8.52
C THR A 781 -7.33 -5.42 7.21
N VAL A 782 -6.10 -5.39 6.69
CA VAL A 782 -5.61 -6.08 5.49
C VAL A 782 -4.56 -7.11 5.91
N GLY A 783 -4.66 -8.34 5.38
CA GLY A 783 -3.57 -9.29 5.37
C GLY A 783 -2.90 -9.35 4.00
N ILE A 784 -1.59 -9.59 3.96
CA ILE A 784 -0.85 -9.84 2.72
C ILE A 784 -0.48 -11.32 2.62
N PHE A 785 -0.56 -11.89 1.42
CA PHE A 785 0.00 -13.21 1.13
C PHE A 785 1.53 -13.15 1.11
N ASN A 786 2.15 -13.49 2.25
CA ASN A 786 3.60 -13.44 2.46
C ASN A 786 4.20 -14.80 2.88
N HIS A 787 3.51 -15.89 2.53
CA HIS A 787 3.90 -17.26 2.87
C HIS A 787 4.68 -17.93 1.72
N PRO A 788 5.66 -18.81 2.00
CA PRO A 788 6.52 -19.41 0.97
C PRO A 788 5.86 -20.52 0.12
N ILE A 789 4.71 -21.06 0.54
CA ILE A 789 3.87 -21.95 -0.29
C ILE A 789 2.50 -21.30 -0.49
N ASP A 790 1.85 -21.60 -1.61
CA ASP A 790 0.52 -21.07 -1.91
C ASP A 790 -0.49 -21.44 -0.81
N PHE A 791 -1.03 -20.43 -0.12
CA PHE A 791 -2.04 -20.55 0.93
C PHE A 791 -3.29 -21.29 0.42
N PHE A 792 -3.67 -21.09 -0.84
CA PHE A 792 -4.82 -21.74 -1.46
C PHE A 792 -4.64 -23.26 -1.61
N SER A 793 -3.40 -23.73 -1.76
CA SER A 793 -3.10 -25.17 -1.86
C SER A 793 -3.50 -25.97 -0.60
N LEU A 794 -3.59 -25.32 0.57
CA LEU A 794 -3.98 -25.95 1.83
C LEU A 794 -5.46 -26.35 1.85
N PHE A 795 -6.32 -25.57 1.19
CA PHE A 795 -7.75 -25.87 1.04
C PHE A 795 -7.97 -27.01 0.03
N HIS A 796 -7.24 -27.00 -1.09
CA HIS A 796 -7.30 -28.09 -2.08
C HIS A 796 -6.76 -29.43 -1.54
N LYS A 797 -5.92 -29.41 -0.50
CA LYS A 797 -5.49 -30.60 0.26
C LYS A 797 -6.52 -31.07 1.30
N GLY A 798 -7.62 -30.35 1.51
CA GLY A 798 -8.62 -30.66 2.54
C GLY A 798 -8.18 -30.40 3.99
N LEU A 799 -7.10 -29.64 4.19
CA LEU A 799 -6.51 -29.38 5.51
C LEU A 799 -7.14 -28.20 6.25
N VAL A 800 -7.93 -27.37 5.56
CA VAL A 800 -8.55 -26.16 6.13
C VAL A 800 -10.03 -26.09 5.77
N HIS A 801 -10.89 -26.08 6.80
CA HIS A 801 -12.33 -25.87 6.68
C HIS A 801 -12.73 -24.54 7.32
N VAL A 802 -13.59 -23.77 6.66
CA VAL A 802 -13.97 -22.41 7.08
C VAL A 802 -15.41 -22.40 7.58
N HIS A 803 -15.60 -21.95 8.82
CA HIS A 803 -16.90 -21.88 9.48
C HIS A 803 -17.27 -20.41 9.74
N ILE A 804 -18.22 -19.88 8.97
CA ILE A 804 -18.82 -18.58 9.26
C ILE A 804 -19.94 -18.79 10.28
N SER A 805 -19.59 -18.73 11.58
CA SER A 805 -20.49 -19.02 12.71
C SER A 805 -19.87 -18.53 14.01
N ASP A 806 -20.70 -18.29 15.03
CA ASP A 806 -20.26 -17.85 16.36
C ASP A 806 -20.04 -19.04 17.30
N ILE A 807 -18.97 -19.00 18.13
CA ILE A 807 -18.76 -20.01 19.19
C ILE A 807 -19.73 -19.71 20.33
N VAL A 808 -20.58 -20.68 20.70
CA VAL A 808 -21.57 -20.55 21.78
C VAL A 808 -21.09 -21.15 23.10
N SER A 809 -20.30 -22.22 23.04
CA SER A 809 -19.67 -22.82 24.22
C SER A 809 -18.48 -23.68 23.84
N LEU A 810 -17.61 -23.93 24.81
CA LEU A 810 -16.48 -24.84 24.76
C LEU A 810 -16.76 -26.02 25.70
N SER A 811 -16.10 -27.14 25.44
CA SER A 811 -16.00 -28.28 26.35
C SER A 811 -14.59 -28.87 26.24
N LYS A 812 -14.25 -29.85 27.09
CA LYS A 812 -12.88 -30.34 27.30
C LYS A 812 -12.03 -30.58 26.03
N SER A 813 -12.64 -31.04 24.93
CA SER A 813 -11.95 -31.31 23.67
C SER A 813 -12.81 -30.99 22.44
N SER A 814 -13.75 -30.05 22.56
CA SER A 814 -14.55 -29.61 21.41
C SER A 814 -15.11 -28.18 21.51
N VAL A 815 -15.35 -27.59 20.34
CA VAL A 815 -15.90 -26.24 20.16
C VAL A 815 -17.31 -26.34 19.58
N HIS A 816 -18.29 -25.73 20.24
CA HIS A 816 -19.70 -25.76 19.83
C HIS A 816 -20.09 -24.43 19.17
N LEU A 817 -20.67 -24.52 17.97
CA LEU A 817 -21.01 -23.38 17.11
C LEU A 817 -22.51 -23.05 17.09
N SER A 818 -22.86 -21.81 16.74
CA SER A 818 -24.24 -21.29 16.71
C SER A 818 -25.15 -22.00 15.71
N ASN A 819 -24.57 -22.65 14.70
CA ASN A 819 -25.27 -23.49 13.72
C ASN A 819 -25.51 -24.94 14.20
N ASN A 820 -25.20 -25.27 15.47
CA ASN A 820 -25.21 -26.59 16.10
C ASN A 820 -24.11 -27.56 15.64
N THR A 821 -23.13 -27.10 14.86
CA THR A 821 -21.91 -27.89 14.57
C THR A 821 -21.07 -28.00 15.84
N THR A 822 -20.46 -29.17 16.06
CA THR A 822 -19.44 -29.38 17.10
C THR A 822 -18.16 -29.84 16.42
N LEU A 823 -17.06 -29.16 16.71
CA LEU A 823 -15.74 -29.41 16.12
C LEU A 823 -14.82 -30.05 17.15
N PRO A 824 -14.05 -31.10 16.81
CA PRO A 824 -12.99 -31.60 17.69
C PRO A 824 -11.91 -30.51 17.88
N ALA A 825 -11.33 -30.42 19.07
CA ALA A 825 -10.33 -29.40 19.37
C ALA A 825 -9.27 -29.93 20.34
N ASP A 826 -8.12 -30.33 19.79
CA ASP A 826 -6.92 -30.68 20.55
C ASP A 826 -6.15 -29.40 20.95
N ALA A 827 -6.36 -28.31 20.20
CA ALA A 827 -5.99 -26.95 20.58
C ALA A 827 -7.00 -25.91 20.03
N LEU A 828 -7.16 -24.80 20.74
CA LEU A 828 -7.96 -23.64 20.33
C LEU A 828 -7.12 -22.36 20.35
N ILE A 829 -6.88 -21.79 19.16
CA ILE A 829 -6.06 -20.59 18.98
C ILE A 829 -6.97 -19.37 18.86
N PHE A 830 -7.00 -18.53 19.90
CA PHE A 830 -7.66 -17.24 19.88
C PHE A 830 -6.82 -16.22 19.09
N ALA A 831 -7.22 -15.96 17.85
CA ALA A 831 -6.71 -14.88 17.00
C ALA A 831 -7.64 -13.65 17.07
N THR A 832 -8.10 -13.34 18.29
CA THR A 832 -9.19 -12.39 18.60
C THR A 832 -8.73 -10.95 18.83
N GLY A 833 -7.45 -10.67 18.55
CA GLY A 833 -6.85 -9.34 18.55
C GLY A 833 -6.44 -8.86 19.94
N TRP A 834 -6.36 -7.54 20.11
CA TRP A 834 -5.67 -6.93 21.24
C TRP A 834 -6.52 -5.89 21.97
N SER A 835 -6.18 -5.64 23.24
CA SER A 835 -6.51 -4.38 23.90
C SER A 835 -5.54 -3.30 23.42
N HIS A 836 -6.07 -2.10 23.17
CA HIS A 836 -5.30 -0.94 22.73
C HIS A 836 -5.05 0.04 23.90
N ALA A 837 -5.60 -0.24 25.08
CA ALA A 837 -5.48 0.64 26.24
C ALA A 837 -4.07 0.53 26.86
N PRO A 838 -3.49 1.63 27.37
CA PRO A 838 -2.28 1.56 28.19
C PRO A 838 -2.52 0.63 29.38
N SER A 839 -1.66 -0.38 29.54
CA SER A 839 -1.75 -1.36 30.62
C SER A 839 -1.20 -0.87 31.97
N ILE A 840 -0.56 0.30 31.97
CA ILE A 840 0.16 0.85 33.13
C ILE A 840 -0.77 1.79 33.92
N PRO A 841 -1.03 1.52 35.21
CA PRO A 841 -1.73 2.43 36.10
C PRO A 841 -0.97 3.76 36.25
N ILE A 842 -1.62 4.84 35.84
CA ILE A 842 -1.12 6.21 36.04
C ILE A 842 -1.77 6.81 37.28
N LEU A 843 -0.96 7.33 38.19
CA LEU A 843 -1.37 7.85 39.49
C LEU A 843 -1.09 9.36 39.63
N PRO A 844 -1.86 10.10 40.44
CA PRO A 844 -3.08 9.68 41.13
C PRO A 844 -4.22 9.36 40.14
N ALA A 845 -5.14 8.46 40.52
CA ALA A 845 -6.21 7.98 39.64
C ALA A 845 -7.14 9.09 39.11
N SER A 846 -7.18 10.25 39.76
CA SER A 846 -7.86 11.48 39.29
C SER A 846 -7.30 12.04 37.97
N LEU A 847 -6.11 11.59 37.54
CA LEU A 847 -5.57 11.90 36.21
C LEU A 847 -6.22 11.07 35.09
N ALA A 848 -6.83 9.91 35.37
CA ALA A 848 -7.29 8.99 34.32
C ALA A 848 -8.23 9.64 33.27
N PRO A 849 -9.19 10.53 33.62
CA PRO A 849 -9.98 11.26 32.63
C PRO A 849 -9.15 12.23 31.78
N LYS A 850 -8.11 12.86 32.37
CA LYS A 850 -7.24 13.85 31.73
C LYS A 850 -6.22 13.25 30.76
N LEU A 851 -5.89 11.97 30.93
CA LEU A 851 -5.02 11.23 30.01
C LEU A 851 -5.68 10.99 28.65
N ALA A 852 -6.99 11.16 28.54
CA ALA A 852 -7.73 10.99 27.28
C ALA A 852 -7.57 9.60 26.62
N VAL A 853 -7.17 8.58 27.41
CA VAL A 853 -6.93 7.19 26.96
C VAL A 853 -8.07 6.21 27.26
N GLY A 854 -9.25 6.73 27.61
CA GLY A 854 -10.47 5.95 27.80
C GLY A 854 -11.64 6.54 27.01
N PRO A 855 -12.69 5.73 26.74
CA PRO A 855 -13.88 6.18 26.05
C PRO A 855 -14.59 7.27 26.88
N ALA A 856 -15.07 8.31 26.19
CA ALA A 856 -16.00 9.26 26.79
C ALA A 856 -17.43 8.67 26.81
N PRO A 857 -18.29 9.10 27.76
CA PRO A 857 -19.66 8.60 27.86
C PRO A 857 -20.45 8.77 26.54
N PRO A 858 -21.32 7.81 26.16
CA PRO A 858 -22.20 7.93 25.00
C PRO A 858 -23.09 9.18 24.96
N SER A 859 -23.33 9.79 26.13
CA SER A 859 -24.14 10.99 26.34
C SER A 859 -23.34 12.30 26.32
N ASP A 860 -22.03 12.26 26.08
CA ASP A 860 -21.17 13.44 26.03
C ASP A 860 -21.55 14.34 24.82
N PRO A 861 -22.03 15.58 25.03
CA PRO A 861 -22.48 16.46 23.95
C PRO A 861 -21.34 16.87 23.01
N THR A 862 -20.08 16.79 23.44
CA THR A 862 -18.92 17.05 22.56
C THR A 862 -18.79 16.00 21.46
N ILE A 863 -19.18 14.74 21.72
CA ILE A 863 -19.21 13.68 20.71
C ILE A 863 -20.26 14.03 19.64
N ALA A 864 -21.48 14.38 20.04
CA ALA A 864 -22.54 14.73 19.11
C ALA A 864 -22.18 15.96 18.25
N ALA A 865 -21.51 16.96 18.84
CA ALA A 865 -21.00 18.11 18.10
C ALA A 865 -19.87 17.74 17.12
N ALA A 866 -18.93 16.87 17.52
CA ALA A 866 -17.84 16.40 16.66
C ALA A 866 -18.37 15.56 15.48
N ASP A 867 -19.28 14.63 15.74
CA ASP A 867 -19.92 13.80 14.72
C ASP A 867 -20.71 14.66 13.71
N ALA A 868 -21.43 15.70 14.20
CA ALA A 868 -22.12 16.66 13.35
C ALA A 868 -21.15 17.52 12.51
N GLU A 869 -20.00 17.94 13.05
CA GLU A 869 -18.96 18.64 12.27
C GLU A 869 -18.39 17.72 11.17
N ILE A 870 -18.12 16.45 11.49
CA ILE A 870 -17.60 15.45 10.55
C ILE A 870 -18.60 15.20 9.42
N MET A 871 -19.87 14.93 9.72
CA MET A 871 -20.90 14.68 8.69
C MET A 871 -21.18 15.92 7.82
N ARG A 872 -21.00 17.13 8.37
CA ARG A 872 -21.06 18.39 7.60
C ARG A 872 -19.83 18.62 6.71
N ARG A 873 -18.65 18.11 7.11
CA ARG A 873 -17.39 18.25 6.36
C ARG A 873 -17.16 17.15 5.33
N PHE A 874 -17.68 15.94 5.59
CA PHE A 874 -17.38 14.71 4.86
C PHE A 874 -18.67 13.88 4.66
N PRO A 875 -19.65 14.38 3.89
CA PRO A 875 -20.98 13.76 3.79
C PRO A 875 -20.97 12.34 3.22
N GLU A 876 -19.96 11.98 2.43
CA GLU A 876 -19.68 10.60 1.99
C GLU A 876 -19.47 9.60 3.13
N LEU A 877 -19.07 10.04 4.33
CA LEU A 877 -18.94 9.16 5.49
C LEU A 877 -20.31 8.70 6.04
N ALA A 878 -21.43 9.21 5.52
CA ALA A 878 -22.75 8.64 5.78
C ALA A 878 -23.02 7.37 4.94
N ASP A 879 -22.39 7.20 3.77
CA ASP A 879 -22.56 6.05 2.86
C ASP A 879 -21.72 4.82 3.31
N GLN A 880 -21.62 4.57 4.62
CA GLN A 880 -20.90 3.43 5.18
C GLN A 880 -21.51 2.09 4.76
N PRO A 881 -20.70 1.02 4.60
CA PRO A 881 -21.20 -0.33 4.36
C PRO A 881 -22.03 -0.80 5.57
N PRO A 882 -22.99 -1.72 5.38
CA PRO A 882 -23.69 -2.34 6.50
C PRO A 882 -22.67 -3.02 7.42
N GLY A 883 -22.64 -2.59 8.68
CA GLY A 883 -21.84 -3.25 9.70
C GLY A 883 -22.39 -4.65 10.03
N GLY A 884 -21.57 -5.44 10.71
CA GLY A 884 -21.99 -6.69 11.35
C GLY A 884 -23.12 -6.49 12.38
N SER A 885 -23.58 -7.59 12.98
CA SER A 885 -24.74 -7.57 13.88
C SER A 885 -24.45 -6.85 15.22
N SER A 886 -25.40 -6.93 16.16
CA SER A 886 -25.60 -6.00 17.28
C SER A 886 -24.35 -5.65 18.10
N ILE A 887 -23.39 -6.56 18.25
CA ILE A 887 -22.13 -6.35 18.99
C ILE A 887 -21.31 -5.15 18.45
N TYR A 888 -21.49 -4.77 17.18
CA TYR A 888 -20.87 -3.55 16.63
C TYR A 888 -21.64 -2.25 16.90
N ARG A 889 -22.88 -2.30 17.40
CA ARG A 889 -23.63 -1.12 17.86
C ARG A 889 -23.17 -0.62 19.23
N GLU A 890 -22.69 -1.49 20.11
CA GLU A 890 -22.14 -1.07 21.41
C GLU A 890 -20.81 -0.33 21.22
N ARG A 891 -19.95 -0.83 20.32
CA ARG A 891 -18.78 -0.09 19.81
C ARG A 891 -19.16 1.12 18.95
N ALA A 892 -20.45 1.41 18.73
CA ALA A 892 -20.90 2.57 17.96
C ALA A 892 -21.08 3.85 18.81
N THR A 893 -20.80 3.83 20.11
CA THR A 893 -20.88 5.04 20.96
C THR A 893 -19.51 5.57 21.37
N GLU A 894 -18.61 4.69 21.79
CA GLU A 894 -17.29 5.02 22.32
C GLU A 894 -16.38 5.78 21.31
N PRO A 895 -15.69 6.85 21.74
CA PRO A 895 -14.50 7.38 21.05
C PRO A 895 -13.23 6.65 21.51
N ALA A 896 -12.28 6.49 20.59
CA ALA A 896 -10.93 6.01 20.89
C ALA A 896 -10.07 7.10 21.57
N TYR A 897 -8.79 6.79 21.85
CA TYR A 897 -7.76 7.70 22.36
C TYR A 897 -7.85 9.12 21.75
N ARG A 898 -7.93 10.14 22.61
CA ARG A 898 -8.03 11.56 22.23
C ARG A 898 -6.75 12.32 22.61
N ALA A 899 -5.60 11.77 22.22
CA ALA A 899 -4.31 12.43 22.33
C ALA A 899 -4.09 13.39 21.14
N TYR A 900 -3.66 14.62 21.42
CA TYR A 900 -3.26 15.61 20.42
C TYR A 900 -2.14 15.06 19.53
N ARG A 901 -2.29 15.15 18.20
CA ARG A 901 -1.41 14.54 17.18
C ARG A 901 -1.13 13.04 17.39
N HIS A 902 -2.08 12.33 18.01
CA HIS A 902 -1.95 10.94 18.43
C HIS A 902 -0.74 10.66 19.36
N ALA A 903 -0.28 11.70 20.07
CA ALA A 903 0.93 11.67 20.89
C ALA A 903 0.73 12.24 22.31
N VAL A 904 0.18 13.45 22.47
CA VAL A 904 0.16 14.12 23.80
C VAL A 904 -1.26 14.20 24.37
N PRO A 905 -1.52 13.75 25.61
CA PRO A 905 -2.81 13.97 26.26
C PRO A 905 -3.01 15.49 26.52
N PRO A 906 -4.15 16.11 26.15
CA PRO A 906 -4.31 17.56 26.14
C PRO A 906 -3.90 18.30 27.42
N ALA A 907 -4.20 17.72 28.60
CA ALA A 907 -3.85 18.29 29.91
C ALA A 907 -2.34 18.39 30.19
N PHE A 908 -1.49 17.76 29.37
CA PHE A 908 -0.03 17.72 29.54
C PHE A 908 0.71 18.58 28.48
N LEU A 909 -0.01 19.28 27.59
CA LEU A 909 0.57 20.20 26.60
C LEU A 909 1.42 21.30 27.25
N SER A 910 0.99 21.79 28.42
CA SER A 910 1.71 22.82 29.18
C SER A 910 2.91 22.27 29.97
N SER A 911 2.79 21.06 30.54
CA SER A 911 3.83 20.47 31.41
C SER A 911 4.94 19.78 30.63
N ARG A 912 4.69 19.31 29.40
CA ARG A 912 5.70 18.74 28.48
C ARG A 912 6.56 17.63 29.08
N ASN A 913 5.95 16.82 29.96
CA ASN A 913 6.57 15.73 30.72
C ASN A 913 5.95 14.34 30.43
N LEU A 914 4.90 14.26 29.61
CA LEU A 914 4.25 13.01 29.20
C LEU A 914 3.88 13.02 27.71
N ALA A 915 4.17 11.91 27.02
CA ALA A 915 3.63 11.63 25.70
C ALA A 915 3.47 10.10 25.48
N TYR A 916 2.78 9.76 24.41
CA TYR A 916 2.60 8.40 23.89
C TYR A 916 3.22 8.33 22.48
N CYS A 917 3.73 7.16 22.09
CA CYS A 917 4.16 6.91 20.72
C CYS A 917 3.57 5.58 20.23
N GLY A 918 2.91 5.57 19.07
CA GLY A 918 2.24 4.37 18.53
C GLY A 918 1.00 3.88 19.29
N LEU A 919 0.47 4.64 20.26
CA LEU A 919 -0.78 4.29 20.96
C LEU A 919 -2.01 4.46 20.06
N ALA A 920 -2.08 5.61 19.37
CA ALA A 920 -3.30 6.05 18.69
C ALA A 920 -3.18 6.16 17.17
N ALA A 921 -1.98 6.11 16.57
CA ALA A 921 -1.78 6.10 15.13
C ALA A 921 -1.35 4.70 14.66
N ILE A 922 -2.18 4.05 13.84
CA ILE A 922 -1.88 2.79 13.17
C ILE A 922 -1.95 3.05 11.67
N GLY A 923 -0.99 2.55 10.89
CA GLY A 923 -1.00 2.76 9.44
C GLY A 923 -0.05 1.83 8.71
N LEU A 924 -0.19 1.75 7.39
CA LEU A 924 0.63 0.90 6.50
C LEU A 924 2.14 1.24 6.52
N ARG A 925 2.55 2.36 7.14
CA ARG A 925 3.93 2.85 7.23
C ARG A 925 4.39 3.04 8.68
N GLY A 926 4.34 1.99 9.49
CA GLY A 926 4.67 2.04 10.91
C GLY A 926 6.00 2.73 11.22
N PHE A 927 7.07 2.43 10.47
CA PHE A 927 8.39 3.06 10.63
C PHE A 927 8.37 4.58 10.38
N TRP A 928 7.74 5.03 9.29
CA TRP A 928 7.64 6.45 8.95
C TRP A 928 6.85 7.25 10.01
N ILE A 929 5.77 6.66 10.50
CA ILE A 929 4.95 7.23 11.59
C ILE A 929 5.77 7.28 12.89
N ALA A 930 6.51 6.21 13.22
CA ALA A 930 7.34 6.16 14.42
C ALA A 930 8.46 7.20 14.43
N GLU A 931 9.21 7.35 13.32
CA GLU A 931 10.32 8.30 13.22
C GLU A 931 9.82 9.76 13.29
N MET A 932 8.75 10.09 12.57
CA MET A 932 8.18 11.44 12.58
C MET A 932 7.45 11.79 13.89
N GLN A 933 6.76 10.83 14.53
CA GLN A 933 6.23 11.05 15.88
C GLN A 933 7.36 11.19 16.92
N ALA A 934 8.44 10.42 16.82
CA ALA A 934 9.59 10.53 17.73
C ALA A 934 10.25 11.92 17.65
N LEU A 935 10.43 12.46 16.44
CA LEU A 935 10.94 13.83 16.25
C LEU A 935 9.95 14.88 16.78
N TRP A 936 8.66 14.75 16.49
CA TRP A 936 7.63 15.67 16.99
C TRP A 936 7.56 15.67 18.53
N ILE A 937 7.62 14.51 19.18
CA ILE A 937 7.64 14.38 20.64
C ILE A 937 8.91 14.99 21.23
N THR A 938 10.06 14.80 20.59
CA THR A 938 11.33 15.38 21.02
C THR A 938 11.31 16.91 20.92
N ALA A 939 10.78 17.47 19.82
CA ALA A 939 10.57 18.90 19.65
C ALA A 939 9.55 19.48 20.64
N PHE A 940 8.46 18.76 20.91
CA PHE A 940 7.46 19.11 21.92
C PHE A 940 8.08 19.19 23.32
N PHE A 941 8.86 18.19 23.73
CA PHE A 941 9.58 18.16 25.01
C PHE A 941 10.73 19.19 25.10
N ALA A 942 11.25 19.67 23.97
CA ALA A 942 12.25 20.74 23.90
C ALA A 942 11.64 22.15 23.86
N GLY A 943 10.31 22.28 23.74
CA GLY A 943 9.65 23.58 23.56
C GLY A 943 9.84 24.20 22.17
N LYS A 944 10.28 23.42 21.18
CA LYS A 944 10.73 23.86 19.85
C LYS A 944 9.85 23.33 18.71
N LEU A 945 8.53 23.43 18.89
CA LEU A 945 7.59 23.36 17.77
C LEU A 945 7.47 24.77 17.15
N SER A 946 7.32 24.85 15.83
CA SER A 946 7.17 26.12 15.09
C SER A 946 5.74 26.64 15.04
N VAL A 947 4.79 25.93 15.67
CA VAL A 947 3.39 26.33 15.81
C VAL A 947 3.07 26.61 17.28
N ASP A 948 2.26 27.64 17.50
CA ASP A 948 1.65 27.87 18.82
C ASP A 948 0.73 26.69 19.15
N LEU A 949 0.94 26.07 20.32
CA LEU A 949 0.09 24.98 20.77
C LEU A 949 -1.29 25.53 21.21
N PRO A 950 -2.41 24.90 20.82
CA PRO A 950 -3.72 25.26 21.31
C PRO A 950 -3.85 24.97 22.82
N GLY A 951 -4.74 25.71 23.49
CA GLY A 951 -5.12 25.41 24.87
C GLY A 951 -5.81 24.04 25.01
N GLU A 952 -5.85 23.51 26.23
CA GLU A 952 -6.32 22.15 26.56
C GLU A 952 -7.69 21.80 25.93
N GLU A 953 -8.64 22.72 25.95
CA GLU A 953 -9.99 22.53 25.39
C GLU A 953 -9.98 22.35 23.85
N GLU A 954 -9.30 23.24 23.12
CA GLU A 954 -9.20 23.15 21.66
C GLU A 954 -8.34 21.95 21.22
N ALA A 955 -7.30 21.61 21.99
CA ALA A 955 -6.53 20.40 21.77
C ALA A 955 -7.38 19.12 21.95
N ALA A 956 -8.20 19.07 23.00
CA ALA A 956 -9.14 17.98 23.25
C ALA A 956 -10.21 17.90 22.15
N ARG A 957 -10.70 19.04 21.66
CA ARG A 957 -11.65 19.12 20.53
C ARG A 957 -11.04 18.61 19.23
N GLN A 958 -9.81 19.01 18.89
CA GLN A 958 -9.09 18.50 17.71
C GLN A 958 -8.85 16.99 17.82
N ALA A 959 -8.36 16.50 18.97
CA ALA A 959 -8.11 15.07 19.16
C ALA A 959 -9.40 14.22 19.16
N LEU A 960 -10.52 14.77 19.66
CA LEU A 960 -11.84 14.16 19.52
C LEU A 960 -12.28 14.08 18.06
N LEU A 961 -12.14 15.16 17.28
CA LEU A 961 -12.47 15.17 15.85
C LEU A 961 -11.64 14.19 15.03
N GLU A 962 -10.33 14.09 15.29
CA GLU A 962 -9.45 13.10 14.63
C GLU A 962 -9.89 11.67 15.00
N SER A 963 -10.13 11.39 16.29
CA SER A 963 -10.63 10.09 16.79
C SER A 963 -11.99 9.69 16.19
N ARG A 964 -12.98 10.60 16.18
CA ARG A 964 -14.31 10.35 15.58
C ARG A 964 -14.27 10.26 14.05
N PHE A 965 -13.34 10.94 13.38
CA PHE A 965 -13.18 10.82 11.93
C PHE A 965 -12.76 9.40 11.53
N PHE A 966 -11.71 8.85 12.15
CA PHE A 966 -11.22 7.51 11.79
C PHE A 966 -12.24 6.40 12.06
N ARG A 967 -13.00 6.54 13.14
CA ARG A 967 -14.16 5.70 13.46
C ARG A 967 -15.17 5.55 12.32
N TYR A 968 -15.49 6.63 11.60
CA TYR A 968 -16.40 6.56 10.45
C TYR A 968 -15.68 6.19 9.14
N ARG A 969 -14.47 6.72 8.95
CA ARG A 969 -13.61 6.49 7.78
C ARG A 969 -13.19 5.02 7.64
N ALA A 970 -12.95 4.33 8.75
CA ALA A 970 -12.56 2.93 8.83
C ALA A 970 -13.52 2.16 9.76
N SER A 971 -14.82 2.24 9.47
CA SER A 971 -15.89 1.63 10.28
C SER A 971 -15.80 0.10 10.38
N ASN A 972 -15.34 -0.56 9.31
CA ASN A 972 -14.99 -1.99 9.33
C ASN A 972 -13.51 -2.24 9.69
N GLY A 973 -12.73 -1.19 9.94
CA GLY A 973 -11.33 -1.23 10.36
C GLY A 973 -11.09 -1.02 11.85
N LEU A 974 -9.85 -0.72 12.24
CA LEU A 974 -9.48 -0.36 13.61
C LEU A 974 -9.91 1.08 13.98
N GLY A 975 -10.52 1.83 13.07
CA GLY A 975 -10.97 3.22 13.25
C GLY A 975 -11.74 3.51 14.55
N ALA A 976 -12.59 2.59 15.01
CA ALA A 976 -13.33 2.74 16.27
C ALA A 976 -12.47 2.58 17.55
N LYS A 977 -11.22 2.11 17.40
CA LYS A 977 -10.24 1.92 18.48
C LYS A 977 -8.98 2.79 18.33
N SER A 978 -8.69 3.33 17.14
CA SER A 978 -7.42 3.98 16.82
C SER A 978 -7.56 4.84 15.56
N ALA A 979 -6.66 5.81 15.35
CA ALA A 979 -6.55 6.50 14.07
C ALA A 979 -5.90 5.55 13.04
N ASP A 980 -6.77 4.92 12.26
CA ASP A 980 -6.47 3.82 11.35
C ASP A 980 -6.27 4.34 9.92
N MET A 981 -5.00 4.59 9.55
CA MET A 981 -4.60 5.39 8.40
C MET A 981 -4.14 4.53 7.21
N ILE A 982 -4.69 4.82 6.02
CA ILE A 982 -4.15 4.32 4.74
C ILE A 982 -3.67 5.51 3.90
N PHE A 983 -4.63 6.30 3.41
CA PHE A 983 -4.44 7.41 2.50
C PHE A 983 -4.22 8.74 3.24
N GLU A 984 -4.39 8.70 4.56
CA GLU A 984 -4.31 9.83 5.49
C GLU A 984 -2.88 10.01 6.04
N ILE A 985 -1.97 9.06 5.76
CA ILE A 985 -0.59 9.07 6.27
C ILE A 985 0.18 10.29 5.75
N VAL A 986 0.18 10.58 4.43
CA VAL A 986 0.94 11.74 3.91
C VAL A 986 0.41 13.06 4.49
N PRO A 987 -0.91 13.35 4.54
CA PRO A 987 -1.45 14.53 5.22
C PRO A 987 -1.20 14.59 6.75
N PHE A 988 -1.06 13.43 7.42
CA PHE A 988 -0.65 13.37 8.82
C PHE A 988 0.83 13.77 8.99
N ILE A 989 1.72 13.21 8.17
CA ILE A 989 3.15 13.57 8.18
C ILE A 989 3.37 15.01 7.72
N ASP A 990 2.59 15.54 6.78
CA ASP A 990 2.55 16.98 6.45
C ASP A 990 2.17 17.82 7.67
N THR A 991 1.30 17.31 8.54
CA THR A 991 0.88 18.00 9.77
C THR A 991 1.97 18.01 10.81
N LEU A 992 2.63 16.87 11.08
CA LEU A 992 3.80 16.84 11.97
C LEU A 992 4.96 17.69 11.41
N SER A 993 5.18 17.66 10.09
CA SER A 993 6.19 18.48 9.41
C SER A 993 5.90 19.96 9.55
N ARG A 994 4.63 20.40 9.39
CA ARG A 994 4.22 21.80 9.64
C ARG A 994 4.37 22.21 11.10
N ASP A 995 4.05 21.34 12.05
CA ASP A 995 4.24 21.62 13.48
C ASP A 995 5.75 21.76 13.84
N LEU A 996 6.63 20.99 13.17
CA LEU A 996 8.09 21.14 13.20
C LEU A 996 8.61 22.29 12.30
N GLY A 997 7.73 22.90 11.50
CA GLY A 997 8.02 23.90 10.47
C GLY A 997 9.07 23.47 9.44
N LEU A 998 9.03 22.21 9.02
CA LEU A 998 9.85 21.60 7.97
C LEU A 998 9.08 21.58 6.64
N GLU A 999 9.80 21.36 5.53
CA GLU A 999 9.15 21.25 4.22
C GLU A 999 8.22 20.04 4.13
N THR A 1000 7.01 20.27 3.62
CA THR A 1000 5.99 19.22 3.37
C THR A 1000 6.16 18.60 1.99
N LYS A 1001 6.66 19.37 1.03
CA LYS A 1001 6.91 18.91 -0.35
C LYS A 1001 8.34 18.41 -0.46
N ARG A 1002 8.49 17.11 -0.65
CA ARG A 1002 9.80 16.42 -0.67
C ARG A 1002 10.25 16.08 -2.09
N LYS A 1003 9.39 16.22 -3.11
CA LYS A 1003 9.67 15.81 -4.48
C LYS A 1003 9.39 16.95 -5.48
N GLY A 1004 9.99 16.85 -6.67
CA GLY A 1004 9.92 17.89 -7.72
C GLY A 1004 8.85 17.63 -8.79
N GLY A 1005 8.10 18.66 -9.18
CA GLY A 1005 7.18 18.62 -10.32
C GLY A 1005 6.09 17.53 -10.18
N TRP A 1006 5.91 16.71 -11.21
CA TRP A 1006 4.92 15.62 -11.19
C TRP A 1006 5.21 14.50 -10.18
N ARG A 1007 6.48 14.32 -9.78
CA ARG A 1007 6.88 13.32 -8.76
C ARG A 1007 6.18 13.57 -7.42
N GLU A 1008 5.95 14.84 -7.08
CA GLU A 1008 5.21 15.27 -5.89
C GLU A 1008 3.78 14.70 -5.83
N ILE A 1009 3.16 14.41 -6.98
CA ILE A 1009 1.78 13.89 -7.04
C ILE A 1009 1.74 12.37 -7.16
N PHE A 1010 2.56 11.80 -8.05
CA PHE A 1010 2.43 10.40 -8.49
C PHE A 1010 3.48 9.44 -7.93
N GLU A 1011 4.55 9.93 -7.30
CA GLU A 1011 5.56 9.07 -6.67
C GLU A 1011 5.18 8.76 -5.22
N SER A 1012 5.53 7.56 -4.75
CA SER A 1012 5.25 7.12 -3.39
C SER A 1012 6.12 7.88 -2.38
N TYR A 1013 5.50 8.39 -1.33
CA TYR A 1013 6.20 8.88 -0.13
C TYR A 1013 6.59 7.71 0.79
N GLY A 1014 7.76 7.80 1.42
CA GLY A 1014 8.24 6.85 2.43
C GLY A 1014 9.33 7.42 3.33
N VAL A 1015 9.92 6.59 4.19
CA VAL A 1015 10.92 7.03 5.18
C VAL A 1015 12.17 7.64 4.51
N HIS A 1016 12.56 7.10 3.35
CA HIS A 1016 13.67 7.60 2.52
C HIS A 1016 13.52 9.05 2.04
N ASP A 1017 12.30 9.60 1.96
CA ASP A 1017 12.07 11.02 1.66
C ASP A 1017 12.37 11.95 2.85
N TYR A 1018 12.63 11.36 4.03
CA TYR A 1018 12.88 12.01 5.31
C TYR A 1018 14.21 11.53 5.94
N SER A 1019 15.07 10.83 5.20
CA SER A 1019 16.40 10.42 5.65
C SER A 1019 17.19 11.62 6.21
N GLY A 1020 17.49 11.58 7.51
CA GLY A 1020 18.19 12.67 8.20
C GLY A 1020 17.30 13.85 8.65
N VAL A 1021 15.97 13.72 8.65
CA VAL A 1021 15.02 14.77 9.08
C VAL A 1021 15.29 15.31 10.49
N VAL A 1022 15.85 14.48 11.39
CA VAL A 1022 16.30 14.92 12.72
C VAL A 1022 17.44 15.95 12.60
N LYS A 1023 18.43 15.72 11.73
CA LYS A 1023 19.53 16.65 11.47
C LYS A 1023 19.02 17.93 10.78
N GLU A 1024 18.08 17.82 9.83
CA GLU A 1024 17.39 18.95 9.20
C GLU A 1024 16.72 19.88 10.23
N TRP A 1025 15.93 19.30 11.15
CA TRP A 1025 15.26 20.04 12.22
C TRP A 1025 16.25 20.64 13.22
N MET A 1026 17.24 19.89 13.70
CA MET A 1026 18.28 20.39 14.60
C MET A 1026 19.01 21.61 14.01
N LYS A 1027 19.38 21.53 12.73
CA LYS A 1027 20.04 22.62 11.98
C LYS A 1027 19.16 23.85 11.87
N LYS A 1028 17.88 23.69 11.52
CA LYS A 1028 16.89 24.78 11.49
C LYS A 1028 16.74 25.44 12.86
N GLU A 1029 16.66 24.63 13.91
CA GLU A 1029 16.51 25.08 15.30
C GLU A 1029 17.81 25.64 15.93
N ASN A 1030 18.87 25.80 15.13
CA ASN A 1030 20.21 26.27 15.51
C ASN A 1030 20.81 25.48 16.68
N MET A 1031 20.48 24.19 16.76
CA MET A 1031 21.14 23.26 17.67
C MET A 1031 22.56 22.95 17.17
N ARG A 1032 23.45 22.59 18.08
CA ARG A 1032 24.75 22.02 17.70
C ARG A 1032 24.51 20.62 17.14
N GLU A 1033 25.01 20.38 15.94
CA GLU A 1033 25.31 19.01 15.52
C GLU A 1033 26.37 18.47 16.49
N VAL A 1034 25.98 17.48 17.28
CA VAL A 1034 26.93 16.55 17.88
C VAL A 1034 27.30 15.54 16.78
N GLY A 1035 28.49 14.94 16.86
CA GLY A 1035 28.96 13.96 15.89
C GLY A 1035 28.06 12.71 15.82
N GLU A 1036 28.46 11.76 14.99
CA GLU A 1036 27.81 10.45 14.96
C GLU A 1036 27.93 9.78 16.35
N LEU A 1037 26.83 9.17 16.79
CA LEU A 1037 26.63 8.65 18.15
C LEU A 1037 27.39 7.34 18.40
#